data_AF-A0A066X5B9-F1
#
_entry.id   AF-A0A066X5B9-F1
#
_cell.length_a   1.000
_cell.length_b   1.000
_cell.length_c   1.000
_cell.angle_alpha   90.00
_cell.angle_beta   90.00
_cell.angle_gamma   90.00
#
_symmetry.space_group_name_H-M   'P 1'
#
loop_
_entity.id
_entity.type
_entity.pdbx_description
1 polymer ?
#
loop_
_entity_poly.entity_id
_entity_poly.type
_entity_poly.pdbx_seq_one_letter_code
_entity_poly.pdbx_strand_id
1 'polypeptide(L)'
;MLSSLSTATREVTSDLRLGKLKPQDALIVLASRQYASWLLDNKFMAALVDSFKGKYNPHSEINVLAAAVDGLHPRSAMGDTPRGFSFFYGPMNRMMPNLWQDDGQPKPLGESKLQAAITFQFQQEFASIHCTLPLANTIFENGLQSTFLASRWHQKTNNALPELLQIKKKQSQDVTFWSGTKGSDFYVESPIFPITVPRKILAGLGNIVRQIEVEGQETPASAELEKAVHELYDRRTNEGHEFPPGPVGVWAIVVPPGRFQDTDLKLLQQWTGDPEKSQIRSVYDEWADTLVFKDLVHRVLQHGGRVYKILSGGGGWGKKQGLLSLDPEVSYSASSEEKDLESFIRSFENRHEGGDQQDVVSPGSYIQYFASPLMSARPNPPRPHGATLAFALGASGSATSEEPLSTNDCSEWKVIPEHFGAVSNHGLFVKNETSEGFISESKIDVPGSDKMATSNMAPSKIGVISIGDMGVGIAKLLIAKGFRVATNVKGRSDDTVQRARDANVELLDSDLDLASQCAVVLSVVPPRDAEATADRIIDALAGASRDAPLYFIDMNAVAPSTCKSIASSFARARVPAVFVDACIIGAPPRPQSAPNAGTNVSSSTAPQSEDGWYVPGMPMSGPHKLADFSLLGAAGHETETFGARLSAVLGGDHISPDVGAASGLKMCFASMTKGFTAIATQAFTSAHRMGVLDHLRGELSVRLPGHLDLAEKGIVSMPPKAYRWVREMEEISKTHAEEGGFGSELFVGAAGVYKAVAEDSPLGTEKIGKRKRGTTVEDVAAALTEGFERKKKKTD
;
A
#
# COMPACT_ATOMS: atom_id res chain seq x y z
N MET A 1 -19.02 -2.03 -13.36
CA MET A 1 -17.72 -1.75 -13.99
C MET A 1 -17.64 -0.36 -14.63
N LEU A 2 -18.27 -0.11 -15.79
CA LEU A 2 -18.12 1.16 -16.54
C LEU A 2 -18.54 2.40 -15.74
N SER A 3 -19.59 2.30 -14.92
CA SER A 3 -20.00 3.36 -13.99
C SER A 3 -18.91 3.68 -12.96
N SER A 4 -18.36 2.65 -12.29
CA SER A 4 -17.27 2.78 -11.32
C SER A 4 -16.00 3.37 -11.96
N LEU A 5 -15.69 2.96 -13.19
CA LEU A 5 -14.56 3.45 -13.96
C LEU A 5 -14.73 4.92 -14.38
N SER A 6 -15.93 5.32 -14.81
CA SER A 6 -16.26 6.72 -15.13
C SER A 6 -16.13 7.63 -13.91
N THR A 7 -16.50 7.16 -12.71
CA THR A 7 -16.28 7.91 -11.47
C THR A 7 -14.79 8.06 -11.15
N ALA A 8 -14.01 6.99 -11.22
CA ALA A 8 -12.57 7.04 -10.92
C ALA A 8 -11.77 7.87 -11.94
N THR A 9 -12.07 7.77 -13.23
CA THR A 9 -11.45 8.59 -14.28
C THR A 9 -11.81 10.07 -14.15
N ARG A 10 -13.00 10.41 -13.62
CA ARG A 10 -13.39 11.79 -13.30
C ARG A 10 -12.57 12.40 -12.15
N GLU A 11 -12.20 11.60 -11.16
CA GLU A 11 -11.30 12.03 -10.06
C GLU A 11 -9.87 12.24 -10.55
N VAL A 12 -9.35 11.36 -11.42
CA VAL A 12 -8.00 11.51 -11.99
C VAL A 12 -7.92 12.70 -12.98
N THR A 13 -9.02 13.00 -13.70
CA THR A 13 -9.10 14.15 -14.61
C THR A 13 -9.37 15.49 -13.94
N SER A 14 -9.63 15.56 -12.62
CA SER A 14 -9.68 16.86 -11.93
C SER A 14 -8.30 17.53 -11.81
N ASP A 15 -7.22 16.75 -11.72
CA ASP A 15 -5.84 17.27 -11.70
C ASP A 15 -5.42 17.86 -13.06
N LEU A 16 -6.00 17.35 -14.16
CA LEU A 16 -5.82 17.89 -15.52
C LEU A 16 -6.44 19.30 -15.69
N ARG A 17 -7.41 19.70 -14.84
CA ARG A 17 -8.03 21.04 -14.91
C ARG A 17 -7.08 22.17 -14.48
N LEU A 18 -5.95 21.85 -13.84
CA LEU A 18 -4.93 22.81 -13.42
C LEU A 18 -3.89 23.13 -14.52
N GLY A 19 -4.11 22.71 -15.77
CA GLY A 19 -3.46 23.28 -16.96
C GLY A 19 -2.02 22.85 -17.26
N LYS A 20 -1.52 21.74 -16.69
CA LYS A 20 -0.10 21.34 -16.80
C LYS A 20 0.26 20.17 -17.74
N LEU A 21 -0.70 19.47 -18.38
CA LEU A 21 -0.39 18.24 -19.16
C LEU A 21 -1.00 18.23 -20.58
N LYS A 22 -0.26 17.65 -21.54
CA LYS A 22 -0.64 17.46 -22.96
C LYS A 22 -1.79 16.45 -23.11
N PRO A 23 -2.61 16.53 -24.19
CA PRO A 23 -3.65 15.54 -24.46
C PRO A 23 -3.06 14.13 -24.60
N GLN A 24 -3.72 13.16 -23.99
CA GLN A 24 -3.36 11.74 -24.05
C GLN A 24 -4.26 11.06 -25.09
N ASP A 25 -3.65 10.38 -26.05
CA ASP A 25 -4.28 9.83 -27.26
C ASP A 25 -4.03 8.32 -27.42
N ALA A 26 -3.58 7.66 -26.36
CA ALA A 26 -3.33 6.22 -26.35
C ALA A 26 -3.70 5.54 -25.02
N LEU A 27 -4.19 4.30 -25.11
CA LEU A 27 -4.66 3.48 -23.99
C LEU A 27 -4.20 2.02 -24.16
N ILE A 28 -3.68 1.42 -23.10
CA ILE A 28 -3.40 -0.01 -23.00
C ILE A 28 -4.44 -0.64 -22.09
N VAL A 29 -5.03 -1.74 -22.54
CA VAL A 29 -6.03 -2.52 -21.82
C VAL A 29 -5.52 -3.94 -21.68
N LEU A 30 -5.17 -4.34 -20.46
CA LEU A 30 -4.89 -5.74 -20.13
C LEU A 30 -6.13 -6.31 -19.46
N ALA A 31 -6.67 -7.40 -19.99
CA ALA A 31 -7.82 -8.10 -19.43
C ALA A 31 -7.43 -9.51 -19.02
N SER A 32 -7.86 -9.96 -17.83
CA SER A 32 -7.68 -11.37 -17.45
C SER A 32 -8.36 -12.29 -18.47
N ARG A 33 -7.79 -13.48 -18.68
CA ARG A 33 -8.18 -14.44 -19.72
C ARG A 33 -9.70 -14.64 -19.87
N GLN A 34 -10.43 -14.78 -18.78
CA GLN A 34 -11.89 -14.93 -18.77
C GLN A 34 -12.69 -13.78 -19.41
N TYR A 35 -12.09 -12.59 -19.53
CA TYR A 35 -12.67 -11.40 -20.16
C TYR A 35 -12.15 -11.17 -21.60
N ALA A 36 -11.39 -12.11 -22.17
CA ALA A 36 -10.81 -11.96 -23.51
C ALA A 36 -11.87 -11.72 -24.60
N SER A 37 -13.05 -12.33 -24.48
CA SER A 37 -14.17 -12.11 -25.42
C SER A 37 -14.70 -10.67 -25.38
N TRP A 38 -14.58 -9.96 -24.26
CA TRP A 38 -15.05 -8.57 -24.13
C TRP A 38 -14.17 -7.61 -24.92
N LEU A 39 -12.88 -7.94 -25.12
CA LEU A 39 -11.97 -7.15 -25.95
C LEU A 39 -12.37 -7.17 -27.45
N LEU A 40 -13.18 -8.15 -27.86
CA LEU A 40 -13.74 -8.26 -29.22
C LEU A 40 -15.12 -7.60 -29.35
N ASP A 41 -15.76 -7.23 -28.24
CA ASP A 41 -17.06 -6.56 -28.25
C ASP A 41 -16.89 -5.05 -28.49
N ASN A 42 -17.21 -4.63 -29.70
CA ASN A 42 -17.14 -3.23 -30.11
C ASN A 42 -18.00 -2.29 -29.23
N LYS A 43 -19.16 -2.74 -28.72
CA LYS A 43 -20.01 -1.90 -27.88
C LYS A 43 -19.38 -1.68 -26.51
N PHE A 44 -18.84 -2.75 -25.92
CA PHE A 44 -18.11 -2.67 -24.67
C PHE A 44 -16.88 -1.78 -24.81
N MET A 45 -16.05 -2.02 -25.83
CA MET A 45 -14.82 -1.25 -26.07
C MET A 45 -15.12 0.22 -26.35
N ALA A 46 -16.17 0.55 -27.11
CA ALA A 46 -16.58 1.93 -27.32
C ALA A 46 -16.90 2.65 -26.00
N ALA A 47 -17.67 2.01 -25.12
CA ALA A 47 -18.04 2.58 -23.82
C ALA A 47 -16.85 2.66 -22.84
N LEU A 48 -15.93 1.69 -22.91
CA LEU A 48 -14.69 1.71 -22.15
C LEU A 48 -13.80 2.88 -22.56
N VAL A 49 -13.58 3.03 -23.86
CA VAL A 49 -12.74 4.08 -24.45
C VAL A 49 -13.28 5.47 -24.14
N ASP A 50 -14.60 5.65 -24.16
CA ASP A 50 -15.26 6.90 -23.80
C ASP A 50 -14.90 7.37 -22.36
N SER A 51 -14.65 6.44 -21.44
CA SER A 51 -14.30 6.75 -20.05
C SER A 51 -12.91 7.38 -19.88
N PHE A 52 -11.99 7.20 -20.84
CA PHE A 52 -10.60 7.69 -20.74
C PHE A 52 -10.33 8.98 -21.51
N LYS A 53 -11.34 9.57 -22.16
CA LYS A 53 -11.14 10.82 -22.90
C LYS A 53 -11.14 12.05 -21.98
N GLY A 54 -10.14 12.91 -22.15
CA GLY A 54 -10.17 14.25 -21.59
C GLY A 54 -11.28 15.09 -22.24
N LYS A 55 -11.95 15.96 -21.48
CA LYS A 55 -13.05 16.83 -21.97
C LYS A 55 -12.63 17.87 -23.05
N TYR A 56 -11.42 17.79 -23.59
CA TYR A 56 -10.90 18.75 -24.55
C TYR A 56 -10.62 18.07 -25.90
N ASN A 57 -11.30 18.60 -26.92
CA ASN A 57 -11.27 18.27 -28.34
C ASN A 57 -12.21 17.11 -28.80
N PRO A 58 -13.40 17.44 -29.33
CA PRO A 58 -14.35 16.49 -29.93
C PRO A 58 -13.77 15.68 -31.08
N HIS A 59 -12.69 16.14 -31.71
CA HIS A 59 -12.08 15.51 -32.88
C HIS A 59 -10.90 14.60 -32.56
N SER A 60 -10.67 14.27 -31.28
CA SER A 60 -9.54 13.44 -30.86
C SER A 60 -9.77 11.96 -31.15
N GLU A 61 -8.82 11.38 -31.91
CA GLU A 61 -8.66 9.94 -32.05
C GLU A 61 -7.96 9.37 -30.81
N ILE A 62 -8.29 8.13 -30.46
CA ILE A 62 -7.60 7.38 -29.40
C ILE A 62 -7.18 6.01 -29.93
N ASN A 63 -5.93 5.67 -29.69
CA ASN A 63 -5.33 4.41 -30.10
C ASN A 63 -5.30 3.46 -28.91
N VAL A 64 -5.84 2.26 -29.06
CA VAL A 64 -6.01 1.29 -27.99
C VAL A 64 -5.24 0.02 -28.31
N LEU A 65 -4.35 -0.40 -27.42
CA LEU A 65 -3.72 -1.71 -27.44
C LEU A 65 -4.39 -2.59 -26.38
N ALA A 66 -5.14 -3.59 -26.84
CA ALA A 66 -5.91 -4.49 -25.98
C ALA A 66 -5.31 -5.90 -26.03
N ALA A 67 -5.06 -6.48 -24.86
CA ALA A 67 -4.46 -7.80 -24.72
C ALA A 67 -5.11 -8.63 -23.60
N ALA A 68 -5.27 -9.93 -23.85
CA ALA A 68 -5.64 -10.88 -22.80
C ALA A 68 -4.39 -11.43 -22.10
N VAL A 69 -4.40 -11.41 -20.77
CA VAL A 69 -3.31 -11.86 -19.89
C VAL A 69 -3.80 -12.96 -18.94
N ASP A 70 -2.89 -13.75 -18.38
CA ASP A 70 -3.27 -14.90 -17.54
C ASP A 70 -3.95 -14.46 -16.23
N GLY A 71 -3.55 -13.31 -15.71
CA GLY A 71 -4.20 -12.61 -14.62
C GLY A 71 -3.69 -11.18 -14.48
N LEU A 72 -4.26 -10.42 -13.57
CA LEU A 72 -3.71 -9.10 -13.24
C LEU A 72 -2.67 -9.22 -12.13
N HIS A 73 -1.72 -8.27 -12.09
CA HIS A 73 -0.77 -8.25 -10.99
C HIS A 73 -1.47 -7.89 -9.66
N PRO A 74 -1.12 -8.55 -8.53
CA PRO A 74 -1.64 -8.21 -7.20
C PRO A 74 -1.14 -6.85 -6.67
N ARG A 75 -1.81 -6.25 -5.68
CA ARG A 75 -1.35 -4.96 -5.09
C ARG A 75 -0.02 -5.07 -4.32
N SER A 76 0.40 -6.27 -3.99
CA SER A 76 1.65 -6.58 -3.31
C SER A 76 2.31 -7.74 -4.02
N ALA A 77 3.64 -7.72 -4.10
CA ALA A 77 4.41 -8.85 -4.62
C ALA A 77 3.98 -10.16 -3.97
N MET A 78 4.06 -11.27 -4.72
CA MET A 78 3.67 -12.61 -4.26
C MET A 78 2.22 -12.72 -3.76
N GLY A 79 1.34 -11.79 -4.13
CA GLY A 79 -0.07 -11.75 -3.75
C GLY A 79 -0.99 -12.66 -4.59
N ASP A 80 -2.24 -12.81 -4.15
CA ASP A 80 -3.23 -13.58 -4.91
C ASP A 80 -3.59 -12.82 -6.18
N THR A 81 -3.53 -13.50 -7.33
CA THR A 81 -3.73 -12.88 -8.65
C THR A 81 -5.17 -12.41 -8.85
N PRO A 82 -5.46 -11.10 -8.89
CA PRO A 82 -6.80 -10.61 -9.16
C PRO A 82 -7.23 -10.87 -10.61
N ARG A 83 -8.55 -10.94 -10.81
CA ARG A 83 -9.20 -11.05 -12.11
C ARG A 83 -9.86 -9.71 -12.44
N GLY A 84 -9.68 -9.18 -13.65
CA GLY A 84 -10.29 -7.91 -14.05
C GLY A 84 -9.62 -7.27 -15.25
N PHE A 85 -9.53 -5.94 -15.22
CA PHE A 85 -8.86 -5.13 -16.23
C PHE A 85 -7.81 -4.20 -15.60
N SER A 86 -6.68 -4.01 -16.30
CA SER A 86 -5.63 -3.05 -15.96
C SER A 86 -5.44 -2.07 -17.10
N PHE A 87 -5.31 -0.78 -16.77
CA PHE A 87 -5.34 0.32 -17.74
C PHE A 87 -4.11 1.22 -17.60
N PHE A 88 -3.47 1.54 -18.72
CA PHE A 88 -2.38 2.51 -18.78
C PHE A 88 -2.63 3.49 -19.94
N TYR A 89 -2.64 4.78 -19.67
CA TYR A 89 -3.06 5.80 -20.64
C TYR A 89 -2.02 6.92 -20.73
N GLY A 90 -1.78 7.43 -21.95
CA GLY A 90 -0.71 8.39 -22.18
C GLY A 90 -0.57 8.85 -23.65
N PRO A 91 0.49 9.60 -23.98
CA PRO A 91 0.78 10.05 -25.35
C PRO A 91 1.26 8.90 -26.24
N MET A 92 0.59 8.71 -27.36
CA MET A 92 0.78 7.66 -28.37
C MET A 92 2.22 7.57 -28.86
N ASN A 93 2.80 8.71 -29.26
CA ASN A 93 4.13 8.78 -29.85
C ASN A 93 5.27 8.38 -28.89
N ARG A 94 5.01 8.41 -27.58
CA ARG A 94 5.96 7.95 -26.56
C ARG A 94 5.64 6.52 -26.13
N MET A 95 4.37 6.21 -25.91
CA MET A 95 3.96 4.96 -25.29
C MET A 95 4.02 3.77 -26.24
N MET A 96 3.58 3.94 -27.49
CA MET A 96 3.45 2.86 -28.46
C MET A 96 4.03 3.29 -29.82
N PRO A 97 5.35 3.52 -29.89
CA PRO A 97 5.99 3.80 -31.17
C PRO A 97 5.68 2.66 -32.15
N ASN A 98 5.46 3.00 -33.41
CA ASN A 98 5.27 2.04 -34.51
C ASN A 98 4.06 1.11 -34.41
N LEU A 99 3.06 1.37 -33.54
CA LEU A 99 1.85 0.53 -33.38
C LEU A 99 1.20 0.10 -34.71
N TRP A 100 1.16 1.03 -35.68
CA TRP A 100 0.52 0.83 -36.98
C TRP A 100 1.48 0.45 -38.11
N GLN A 101 2.79 0.40 -37.85
CA GLN A 101 3.74 -0.13 -38.83
C GLN A 101 3.56 -1.65 -38.95
N ASP A 102 3.94 -2.22 -40.09
CA ASP A 102 4.06 -3.67 -40.19
C ASP A 102 5.25 -4.10 -39.35
N ASP A 103 5.03 -5.12 -38.51
CA ASP A 103 6.03 -5.64 -37.60
C ASP A 103 7.26 -5.96 -38.45
N GLY A 104 8.33 -5.14 -38.38
CA GLY A 104 9.54 -5.29 -39.19
C GLY A 104 10.34 -6.57 -38.87
N GLN A 105 9.72 -7.50 -38.15
CA GLN A 105 10.17 -8.85 -37.94
C GLN A 105 9.83 -9.66 -39.20
N PRO A 106 10.75 -10.49 -39.73
CA PRO A 106 10.40 -11.40 -40.81
C PRO A 106 9.16 -12.22 -40.43
N LYS A 107 8.19 -12.34 -41.34
CA LYS A 107 7.07 -13.28 -41.17
C LYS A 107 7.67 -14.63 -40.77
N PRO A 108 7.28 -15.24 -39.64
CA PRO A 108 7.76 -16.57 -39.31
C PRO A 108 7.46 -17.49 -40.48
N LEU A 109 8.50 -18.16 -40.98
CA LEU A 109 8.36 -19.24 -41.93
C LEU A 109 7.67 -20.40 -41.20
N GLY A 110 6.35 -20.51 -41.37
CA GLY A 110 5.55 -21.60 -40.80
C GLY A 110 4.89 -21.27 -39.45
N GLU A 111 4.04 -22.20 -39.00
CA GLU A 111 3.26 -22.14 -37.74
C GLU A 111 4.19 -21.97 -36.52
N SER A 112 4.53 -20.72 -36.20
CA SER A 112 5.21 -20.38 -34.95
C SER A 112 4.32 -20.78 -33.77
N LYS A 113 4.83 -21.66 -32.90
CA LYS A 113 4.15 -22.10 -31.67
C LYS A 113 4.08 -21.02 -30.59
N LEU A 114 4.77 -19.89 -30.77
CA LEU A 114 4.85 -18.83 -29.77
C LEU A 114 3.54 -18.05 -29.68
N GLN A 115 3.15 -17.74 -28.44
CA GLN A 115 2.01 -16.87 -28.16
C GLN A 115 2.37 -15.41 -28.48
N ALA A 116 1.36 -14.56 -28.60
CA ALA A 116 1.61 -13.13 -28.73
C ALA A 116 2.25 -12.57 -27.45
N ALA A 117 3.03 -11.50 -27.54
CA ALA A 117 3.68 -10.88 -26.37
C ALA A 117 3.71 -9.34 -26.42
N ILE A 118 3.85 -8.73 -25.25
CA ILE A 118 4.12 -7.28 -25.11
C ILE A 118 5.49 -7.11 -24.49
N THR A 119 6.34 -6.29 -25.10
CA THR A 119 7.66 -5.95 -24.55
C THR A 119 7.61 -4.56 -23.94
N PHE A 120 7.74 -4.48 -22.63
CA PHE A 120 7.83 -3.22 -21.92
C PHE A 120 9.28 -2.76 -21.82
N GLN A 121 9.56 -1.56 -22.33
CA GLN A 121 10.87 -0.93 -22.33
C GLN A 121 10.96 0.12 -21.23
N PHE A 122 12.06 0.06 -20.50
CA PHE A 122 12.38 0.96 -19.39
C PHE A 122 13.76 1.58 -19.62
N GLN A 123 13.85 2.90 -19.43
CA GLN A 123 15.12 3.62 -19.51
C GLN A 123 15.59 3.99 -18.10
N GLN A 124 16.82 3.59 -17.76
CA GLN A 124 17.56 4.03 -16.57
C GLN A 124 18.79 4.85 -17.02
N GLU A 125 19.45 5.53 -16.07
CA GLU A 125 20.61 6.41 -16.38
C GLU A 125 21.77 5.69 -17.10
N PHE A 126 21.98 4.39 -16.84
CA PHE A 126 23.11 3.62 -17.37
C PHE A 126 22.73 2.28 -18.02
N ALA A 127 21.44 1.98 -18.15
CA ALA A 127 20.95 0.73 -18.72
C ALA A 127 19.55 0.86 -19.32
N SER A 128 19.27 0.03 -20.32
CA SER A 128 17.92 -0.20 -20.85
C SER A 128 17.46 -1.60 -20.47
N ILE A 129 16.28 -1.68 -19.87
CA ILE A 129 15.68 -2.93 -19.45
C ILE A 129 14.45 -3.20 -20.31
N HIS A 130 14.39 -4.38 -20.89
CA HIS A 130 13.27 -4.86 -21.69
C HIS A 130 12.65 -6.04 -20.96
N CYS A 131 11.35 -5.97 -20.66
CA CYS A 131 10.61 -7.07 -20.05
C CYS A 131 9.49 -7.52 -20.99
N THR A 132 9.60 -8.74 -21.51
CA THR A 132 8.61 -9.33 -22.40
C THR A 132 7.62 -10.16 -21.59
N LEU A 133 6.34 -9.82 -21.72
CA LEU A 133 5.20 -10.50 -21.12
C LEU A 133 4.49 -11.33 -22.22
N PRO A 134 4.63 -12.67 -22.22
CA PRO A 134 3.79 -13.56 -23.00
C PRO A 134 2.32 -13.40 -22.61
N LEU A 135 1.44 -13.36 -23.61
CA LEU A 135 -0.01 -13.18 -23.42
C LEU A 135 -0.70 -14.53 -23.21
N ALA A 136 -1.90 -14.49 -22.63
CA ALA A 136 -2.66 -15.69 -22.35
C ALA A 136 -3.02 -16.47 -23.62
N ASN A 137 -3.06 -17.80 -23.50
CA ASN A 137 -3.75 -18.63 -24.48
C ASN A 137 -5.27 -18.43 -24.33
N THR A 138 -5.94 -17.99 -25.39
CA THR A 138 -7.38 -17.67 -25.38
C THR A 138 -8.23 -18.57 -26.27
N ILE A 139 -7.70 -19.73 -26.68
CA ILE A 139 -8.35 -20.57 -27.69
C ILE A 139 -9.71 -21.10 -27.20
N PHE A 140 -9.87 -21.32 -25.90
CA PHE A 140 -11.11 -21.83 -25.30
C PHE A 140 -12.12 -20.72 -24.99
N GLU A 141 -11.67 -19.47 -24.90
CA GLU A 141 -12.47 -18.31 -24.54
C GLU A 141 -13.08 -17.63 -25.76
N ASN A 142 -12.33 -17.54 -26.87
CA ASN A 142 -12.79 -16.88 -28.09
C ASN A 142 -12.24 -17.46 -29.40
N GLY A 143 -11.58 -18.62 -29.37
CA GLY A 143 -11.05 -19.28 -30.56
C GLY A 143 -9.75 -18.70 -31.13
N LEU A 144 -9.15 -17.70 -30.49
CA LEU A 144 -7.85 -17.15 -30.87
C LEU A 144 -6.75 -17.73 -29.99
N GLN A 145 -5.61 -18.15 -30.57
CA GLN A 145 -4.45 -18.59 -29.79
C GLN A 145 -4.00 -17.53 -28.77
N SER A 146 -4.00 -16.25 -29.16
CA SER A 146 -3.87 -15.12 -28.24
C SER A 146 -4.77 -13.97 -28.70
N THR A 147 -5.35 -13.24 -27.73
CA THR A 147 -6.16 -12.05 -28.02
C THR A 147 -5.28 -10.81 -27.88
N PHE A 148 -4.78 -10.30 -29.01
CA PHE A 148 -3.92 -9.12 -29.04
C PHE A 148 -4.25 -8.20 -30.22
N LEU A 149 -4.74 -6.99 -29.91
CA LEU A 149 -5.42 -6.12 -30.86
C LEU A 149 -4.95 -4.67 -30.70
N ALA A 150 -4.55 -4.05 -31.81
CA ALA A 150 -4.44 -2.60 -31.92
C ALA A 150 -5.71 -2.06 -32.56
N SER A 151 -6.35 -1.06 -31.96
CA SER A 151 -7.57 -0.44 -32.48
C SER A 151 -7.51 1.09 -32.44
N ARG A 152 -8.14 1.76 -33.39
CA ARG A 152 -8.25 3.22 -33.48
C ARG A 152 -9.70 3.62 -33.40
N TRP A 153 -10.00 4.55 -32.50
CA TRP A 153 -11.36 4.99 -32.24
C TRP A 153 -11.48 6.50 -32.45
N HIS A 154 -12.57 6.93 -33.09
CA HIS A 154 -12.85 8.32 -33.35
C HIS A 154 -14.29 8.66 -32.97
N GLN A 155 -14.47 9.86 -32.43
CA GLN A 155 -15.78 10.31 -31.98
C GLN A 155 -16.19 11.49 -32.85
N LYS A 156 -17.35 11.39 -33.50
CA LYS A 156 -17.83 12.45 -34.40
C LYS A 156 -18.35 13.68 -33.64
N THR A 157 -18.92 13.47 -32.45
CA THR A 157 -19.54 14.53 -31.61
C THR A 157 -19.42 14.19 -30.12
N ASN A 158 -19.31 15.20 -29.25
CA ASN A 158 -19.11 15.04 -27.79
C ASN A 158 -20.13 14.14 -27.04
N ASN A 159 -21.30 13.87 -27.62
CA ASN A 159 -22.36 13.08 -26.97
C ASN A 159 -22.55 11.68 -27.57
N ALA A 160 -21.81 11.33 -28.62
CA ALA A 160 -21.89 10.00 -29.24
C ALA A 160 -20.75 9.12 -28.73
N LEU A 161 -20.98 7.80 -28.60
CA LEU A 161 -19.90 6.87 -28.30
C LEU A 161 -18.84 6.88 -29.42
N PRO A 162 -17.55 6.63 -29.11
CA PRO A 162 -16.50 6.47 -30.11
C PRO A 162 -16.83 5.35 -31.10
N GLU A 163 -16.60 5.61 -32.39
CA GLU A 163 -16.70 4.63 -33.47
C GLU A 163 -15.32 4.03 -33.77
N LEU A 164 -15.28 2.73 -34.05
CA LEU A 164 -14.07 2.02 -34.46
C LEU A 164 -13.71 2.41 -35.90
N LEU A 165 -12.52 2.97 -36.10
CA LEU A 165 -11.98 3.30 -37.44
C LEU A 165 -11.14 2.17 -38.02
N GLN A 166 -10.31 1.54 -37.19
CA GLN A 166 -9.33 0.55 -37.63
C GLN A 166 -9.07 -0.45 -36.50
N ILE A 167 -8.91 -1.72 -36.85
CA ILE A 167 -8.45 -2.78 -35.94
C ILE A 167 -7.43 -3.68 -36.64
N LYS A 168 -6.36 -4.04 -35.95
CA LYS A 168 -5.27 -4.90 -36.45
C LYS A 168 -4.92 -5.94 -35.37
N LYS A 169 -4.84 -7.21 -35.74
CA LYS A 169 -4.27 -8.26 -34.87
C LYS A 169 -2.76 -8.11 -34.81
N LYS A 170 -2.19 -8.26 -33.62
CA LYS A 170 -0.76 -8.12 -33.36
C LYS A 170 -0.19 -9.44 -32.85
N GLN A 171 1.10 -9.67 -33.11
CA GLN A 171 1.86 -10.78 -32.52
C GLN A 171 2.87 -10.27 -31.48
N SER A 172 3.43 -9.09 -31.71
CA SER A 172 4.29 -8.41 -30.75
C SER A 172 4.07 -6.90 -30.79
N GLN A 173 4.30 -6.22 -29.66
CA GLN A 173 4.35 -4.76 -29.59
C GLN A 173 5.32 -4.32 -28.49
N ASP A 174 6.21 -3.40 -28.86
CA ASP A 174 7.03 -2.68 -27.89
C ASP A 174 6.21 -1.53 -27.28
N VAL A 175 6.24 -1.43 -25.96
CA VAL A 175 5.59 -0.39 -25.17
C VAL A 175 6.65 0.29 -24.32
N THR A 176 6.76 1.61 -24.42
CA THR A 176 7.64 2.38 -23.54
C THR A 176 6.87 2.83 -22.32
N PHE A 177 7.36 2.43 -21.14
CA PHE A 177 6.84 2.91 -19.86
C PHE A 177 7.74 4.04 -19.34
N TRP A 178 7.13 5.12 -18.84
CA TRP A 178 7.84 6.18 -18.13
C TRP A 178 7.19 6.43 -16.78
N SER A 179 7.99 6.42 -15.72
CA SER A 179 7.55 6.98 -14.43
C SER A 179 7.73 8.50 -14.48
N GLY A 180 6.73 9.25 -14.02
CA GLY A 180 6.83 10.72 -13.91
C GLY A 180 7.83 11.21 -12.86
N THR A 181 8.36 10.30 -12.03
CA THR A 181 9.37 10.58 -11.01
C THR A 181 10.76 10.28 -11.54
N LYS A 182 11.68 11.26 -11.48
CA LYS A 182 13.12 10.97 -11.65
C LYS A 182 13.52 9.94 -10.59
N GLY A 183 14.09 8.80 -10.99
CA GLY A 183 14.57 7.75 -10.09
C GLY A 183 13.59 6.59 -9.84
N SER A 184 12.88 6.09 -10.85
CA SER A 184 12.20 4.79 -10.72
C SER A 184 13.23 3.66 -10.75
N ASP A 185 13.46 3.04 -9.60
CA ASP A 185 14.26 1.82 -9.47
C ASP A 185 13.43 0.61 -9.92
N PHE A 186 14.07 -0.27 -10.70
CA PHE A 186 13.45 -1.48 -11.26
C PHE A 186 14.05 -2.72 -10.63
N TYR A 187 13.30 -3.42 -9.79
CA TYR A 187 13.78 -4.62 -9.09
C TYR A 187 13.06 -5.88 -9.57
N VAL A 188 13.73 -7.01 -9.34
CA VAL A 188 13.18 -8.35 -9.52
C VAL A 188 13.10 -8.98 -8.14
N GLU A 189 11.89 -9.29 -7.71
CA GLU A 189 11.67 -10.14 -6.55
C GLU A 189 11.37 -11.57 -7.02
N SER A 190 11.93 -12.57 -6.35
CA SER A 190 11.68 -13.97 -6.68
C SER A 190 11.53 -14.81 -5.41
N PRO A 191 10.39 -15.49 -5.19
CA PRO A 191 10.17 -16.29 -4.00
C PRO A 191 10.86 -17.66 -4.14
N ILE A 192 12.16 -17.68 -3.91
CA ILE A 192 12.97 -18.89 -3.89
C ILE A 192 13.78 -18.95 -2.61
N PHE A 193 14.20 -20.16 -2.19
CA PHE A 193 15.14 -20.41 -1.10
C PHE A 193 16.11 -21.55 -1.48
N PRO A 194 17.36 -21.56 -0.96
CA PRO A 194 18.40 -22.49 -1.36
C PRO A 194 18.13 -23.85 -0.78
N ILE A 195 18.39 -24.88 -1.59
CA ILE A 195 18.34 -26.28 -1.16
C ILE A 195 19.71 -26.97 -1.26
N THR A 196 20.69 -26.31 -1.88
CA THR A 196 22.09 -26.75 -1.93
C THR A 196 23.03 -25.56 -1.71
N VAL A 197 24.33 -25.83 -1.62
CA VAL A 197 25.39 -24.81 -1.66
C VAL A 197 25.87 -24.55 -3.09
N PRO A 198 26.55 -23.41 -3.37
CA PRO A 198 27.15 -23.16 -4.67
C PRO A 198 28.25 -24.18 -5.00
N ARG A 199 28.17 -24.78 -6.19
CA ARG A 199 29.15 -25.76 -6.70
C ARG A 199 29.74 -25.29 -8.02
N LYS A 200 31.02 -25.56 -8.22
CA LYS A 200 31.70 -25.27 -9.49
C LYS A 200 31.31 -26.30 -10.54
N ILE A 201 30.95 -25.84 -11.74
CA ILE A 201 30.65 -26.71 -12.88
C ILE A 201 31.98 -27.12 -13.53
N LEU A 202 32.23 -28.43 -13.57
CA LEU A 202 33.43 -29.02 -14.17
C LEU A 202 33.19 -29.43 -15.62
N ALA A 203 32.01 -29.98 -15.91
CA ALA A 203 31.64 -30.41 -17.25
C ALA A 203 30.15 -30.18 -17.55
N GLY A 204 29.88 -29.61 -18.71
CA GLY A 204 28.54 -29.37 -19.26
C GLY A 204 28.59 -29.33 -20.79
N LEU A 205 27.42 -29.39 -21.44
CA LEU A 205 27.27 -29.19 -22.89
C LEU A 205 25.91 -28.57 -23.16
N GLY A 206 25.89 -27.40 -23.80
CA GLY A 206 24.66 -26.64 -24.04
C GLY A 206 23.94 -26.37 -22.72
N ASN A 207 22.68 -26.79 -22.62
CA ASN A 207 21.84 -26.66 -21.43
C ASN A 207 21.98 -27.82 -20.42
N ILE A 208 22.92 -28.76 -20.63
CA ILE A 208 23.09 -29.95 -19.78
C ILE A 208 24.31 -29.79 -18.87
N VAL A 209 24.11 -29.92 -17.56
CA VAL A 209 25.18 -30.02 -16.56
C VAL A 209 25.48 -31.49 -16.29
N ARG A 210 26.74 -31.90 -16.35
CA ARG A 210 27.17 -33.31 -16.15
C ARG A 210 27.88 -33.52 -14.84
N GLN A 211 28.86 -32.67 -14.53
CA GLN A 211 29.73 -32.83 -13.37
C GLN A 211 29.92 -31.51 -12.65
N ILE A 212 29.90 -31.60 -11.32
CA ILE A 212 30.16 -30.51 -10.39
C ILE A 212 31.27 -30.92 -9.41
N GLU A 213 31.94 -29.93 -8.82
CA GLU A 213 32.97 -30.14 -7.81
C GLU A 213 32.36 -30.18 -6.41
N VAL A 214 32.49 -31.32 -5.72
CA VAL A 214 32.08 -31.48 -4.32
C VAL A 214 33.30 -31.95 -3.54
N GLU A 215 33.74 -31.18 -2.53
CA GLU A 215 34.91 -31.51 -1.70
C GLU A 215 36.19 -31.81 -2.51
N GLY A 216 36.36 -31.15 -3.66
CA GLY A 216 37.49 -31.35 -4.57
C GLY A 216 37.41 -32.62 -5.42
N GLN A 217 36.26 -33.31 -5.45
CA GLN A 217 36.01 -34.50 -6.26
C GLN A 217 34.97 -34.24 -7.35
N GLU A 218 35.15 -34.91 -8.50
CA GLU A 218 34.18 -34.89 -9.59
C GLU A 218 32.93 -35.69 -9.20
N THR A 219 31.78 -35.01 -9.10
CA THR A 219 30.52 -35.61 -8.69
C THR A 219 29.46 -35.40 -9.78
N PRO A 220 28.57 -36.39 -10.06
CA PRO A 220 27.45 -36.18 -10.98
C PRO A 220 26.57 -34.99 -10.56
N ALA A 221 26.21 -34.15 -11.52
CA ALA A 221 25.52 -32.88 -11.25
C ALA A 221 24.18 -33.05 -10.51
N SER A 222 23.46 -34.16 -10.76
CA SER A 222 22.17 -34.42 -10.13
C SER A 222 22.25 -35.00 -8.72
N ALA A 223 23.40 -35.52 -8.28
CA ALA A 223 23.49 -36.32 -7.05
C ALA A 223 23.11 -35.55 -5.78
N GLU A 224 23.67 -34.35 -5.59
CA GLU A 224 23.35 -33.48 -4.43
C GLU A 224 21.91 -32.97 -4.49
N LEU A 225 21.44 -32.64 -5.70
CA LEU A 225 20.08 -32.13 -5.92
C LEU A 225 19.01 -33.19 -5.65
N GLU A 226 19.21 -34.42 -6.14
CA GLU A 226 18.28 -35.54 -5.91
C GLU A 226 18.07 -35.76 -4.41
N LYS A 227 19.16 -35.77 -3.64
CA LYS A 227 19.10 -35.91 -2.19
C LYS A 227 18.32 -34.75 -1.54
N ALA A 228 18.66 -33.51 -1.89
CA ALA A 228 18.02 -32.32 -1.31
C ALA A 228 16.51 -32.24 -1.63
N VAL A 229 16.09 -32.63 -2.85
CA VAL A 229 14.68 -32.65 -3.24
C VAL A 229 13.90 -33.75 -2.50
N HIS A 230 14.48 -34.94 -2.31
CA HIS A 230 13.84 -35.99 -1.51
C HIS A 230 13.67 -35.56 -0.05
N GLU A 231 14.70 -34.98 0.57
CA GLU A 231 14.62 -34.46 1.95
C GLU A 231 13.56 -33.36 2.09
N LEU A 232 13.48 -32.45 1.11
CA LEU A 232 12.44 -31.42 1.05
C LEU A 232 11.03 -32.01 0.97
N TYR A 233 10.85 -33.04 0.13
CA TYR A 233 9.56 -33.69 -0.08
C TYR A 233 9.10 -34.48 1.15
N ASP A 234 9.99 -35.28 1.73
CA ASP A 234 9.75 -36.05 2.95
C ASP A 234 9.38 -35.12 4.10
N ARG A 235 10.11 -34.01 4.27
CA ARG A 235 9.83 -33.02 5.32
C ARG A 235 8.43 -32.42 5.17
N ARG A 236 8.11 -31.86 3.99
CA ARG A 236 6.79 -31.25 3.73
C ARG A 236 5.64 -32.26 3.87
N THR A 237 5.86 -33.52 3.50
CA THR A 237 4.87 -34.61 3.70
C THR A 237 4.66 -34.90 5.18
N ASN A 238 5.74 -34.97 5.97
CA ASN A 238 5.67 -35.18 7.42
C ASN A 238 4.98 -34.01 8.15
N GLU A 239 5.06 -32.79 7.62
CA GLU A 239 4.35 -31.60 8.09
C GLU A 239 2.85 -31.58 7.72
N GLY A 240 2.38 -32.53 6.90
CA GLY A 240 0.96 -32.68 6.54
C GLY A 240 0.52 -31.89 5.30
N HIS A 241 1.46 -31.50 4.44
CA HIS A 241 1.14 -30.78 3.21
C HIS A 241 0.92 -31.72 2.02
N GLU A 242 -0.18 -31.50 1.30
CA GLU A 242 -0.47 -32.20 0.04
C GLU A 242 0.18 -31.49 -1.15
N PHE A 243 0.66 -32.27 -2.12
CA PHE A 243 1.30 -31.76 -3.33
C PHE A 243 0.38 -31.91 -4.54
N PRO A 244 0.33 -30.90 -5.44
CA PRO A 244 -0.31 -31.07 -6.72
C PRO A 244 0.41 -32.17 -7.54
N PRO A 245 -0.29 -32.90 -8.40
CA PRO A 245 0.32 -33.89 -9.27
C PRO A 245 1.30 -33.21 -10.24
N GLY A 246 2.60 -33.47 -10.11
CA GLY A 246 3.62 -32.92 -11.00
C GLY A 246 5.02 -32.87 -10.39
N PRO A 247 6.04 -32.49 -11.18
CA PRO A 247 7.41 -32.32 -10.68
C PRO A 247 7.50 -31.12 -9.71
N VAL A 248 8.32 -31.25 -8.67
CA VAL A 248 8.65 -30.13 -7.77
C VAL A 248 9.33 -29.04 -8.58
N GLY A 249 8.85 -27.80 -8.44
CA GLY A 249 9.51 -26.64 -9.04
C GLY A 249 10.89 -26.44 -8.44
N VAL A 250 11.93 -26.69 -9.23
CA VAL A 250 13.34 -26.48 -8.87
C VAL A 250 13.95 -25.53 -9.90
N TRP A 251 14.70 -24.56 -9.38
CA TRP A 251 15.42 -23.58 -10.19
C TRP A 251 16.91 -23.60 -9.85
N ALA A 252 17.74 -23.18 -10.79
CA ALA A 252 19.16 -23.01 -10.62
C ALA A 252 19.55 -21.57 -10.93
N ILE A 253 20.43 -21.01 -10.10
CA ILE A 253 21.16 -19.79 -10.44
C ILE A 253 22.54 -20.20 -10.93
N VAL A 254 22.91 -19.78 -12.13
CA VAL A 254 24.24 -20.01 -12.71
C VAL A 254 24.98 -18.68 -12.78
N VAL A 255 26.14 -18.63 -12.13
CA VAL A 255 27.05 -17.48 -12.10
C VAL A 255 28.22 -17.75 -13.05
N PRO A 256 28.32 -17.03 -14.18
CA PRO A 256 29.39 -17.24 -15.13
C PRO A 256 30.76 -16.81 -14.58
N PRO A 257 31.87 -17.31 -15.14
CA PRO A 257 33.19 -16.77 -14.85
C PRO A 257 33.28 -15.31 -15.28
N GLY A 258 33.86 -14.47 -14.44
CA GLY A 258 33.99 -13.05 -14.73
C GLY A 258 34.26 -12.19 -13.51
N ARG A 259 34.31 -10.88 -13.73
CA ARG A 259 34.65 -9.86 -12.73
C ARG A 259 33.80 -9.94 -11.45
N PHE A 260 32.53 -10.31 -11.59
CA PHE A 260 31.56 -10.32 -10.48
C PHE A 260 31.39 -11.69 -9.83
N GLN A 261 32.03 -12.75 -10.34
CA GLN A 261 31.84 -14.13 -9.88
C GLN A 261 32.11 -14.28 -8.37
N ASP A 262 33.21 -13.73 -7.86
CA ASP A 262 33.53 -13.78 -6.42
C ASP A 262 32.52 -13.02 -5.55
N THR A 263 31.92 -11.96 -6.10
CA THR A 263 30.92 -11.15 -5.39
C THR A 263 29.60 -11.92 -5.30
N ASP A 264 29.15 -12.48 -6.42
CA ASP A 264 27.93 -13.30 -6.49
C ASP A 264 28.07 -14.58 -5.65
N LEU A 265 29.23 -15.21 -5.64
CA LEU A 265 29.50 -16.36 -4.78
C LEU A 265 29.37 -16.04 -3.30
N LYS A 266 29.90 -14.89 -2.85
CA LYS A 266 29.73 -14.44 -1.46
C LYS A 266 28.26 -14.20 -1.12
N LEU A 267 27.51 -13.60 -2.05
CA LEU A 267 26.07 -13.37 -1.87
C LEU A 267 25.29 -14.69 -1.77
N LEU A 268 25.59 -15.65 -2.64
CA LEU A 268 24.98 -16.99 -2.63
C LEU A 268 25.34 -17.79 -1.35
N GLN A 269 26.60 -17.68 -0.89
CA GLN A 269 27.06 -18.33 0.34
C GLN A 269 26.44 -17.75 1.62
N GLN A 270 26.20 -16.43 1.66
CA GLN A 270 25.48 -15.79 2.78
C GLN A 270 24.10 -16.39 3.00
N TRP A 271 23.44 -16.84 1.93
CA TRP A 271 22.10 -17.41 1.99
C TRP A 271 22.06 -18.81 2.59
N THR A 272 23.06 -19.65 2.30
CA THR A 272 23.17 -20.97 2.92
C THR A 272 23.50 -20.94 4.42
N GLY A 273 23.94 -19.80 4.94
CA GLY A 273 24.30 -19.65 6.35
C GLY A 273 25.52 -20.48 6.77
N ASP A 274 25.75 -20.53 8.08
CA ASP A 274 26.67 -21.49 8.71
C ASP A 274 26.02 -22.88 8.65
N PRO A 275 26.64 -23.90 8.03
CA PRO A 275 26.08 -25.25 7.88
C PRO A 275 25.63 -25.90 9.22
N GLU A 276 26.15 -25.41 10.35
CA GLU A 276 25.81 -25.90 11.69
C GLU A 276 24.61 -25.18 12.34
N LYS A 277 24.10 -24.06 11.79
CA LYS A 277 23.08 -23.21 12.47
C LYS A 277 21.79 -22.97 11.70
N SER A 278 21.79 -22.98 10.36
CA SER A 278 20.55 -22.84 9.59
C SER A 278 20.12 -24.17 9.01
N GLN A 279 19.11 -24.79 9.61
CA GLN A 279 18.39 -25.91 9.01
C GLN A 279 16.94 -25.47 8.94
N ILE A 280 16.41 -25.27 7.73
CA ILE A 280 14.97 -25.06 7.50
C ILE A 280 14.24 -26.26 8.12
N ARG A 281 13.49 -26.04 9.21
CA ARG A 281 12.81 -27.12 9.97
C ARG A 281 11.34 -27.22 9.65
N SER A 282 10.78 -26.18 9.04
CA SER A 282 9.36 -26.07 8.71
C SER A 282 9.13 -25.26 7.43
N VAL A 283 7.94 -25.37 6.86
CA VAL A 283 7.48 -24.48 5.77
C VAL A 283 7.45 -23.00 6.14
N TYR A 284 7.41 -22.64 7.43
CA TYR A 284 7.48 -21.25 7.87
C TYR A 284 8.91 -20.70 7.81
N ASP A 285 9.90 -21.55 8.08
CA ASP A 285 11.32 -21.19 7.93
C ASP A 285 11.67 -20.98 6.45
N GLU A 286 11.07 -21.78 5.53
CA GLU A 286 11.21 -21.56 4.08
C GLU A 286 10.77 -20.14 3.67
N TRP A 287 9.66 -19.67 4.24
CA TRP A 287 9.14 -18.33 3.99
C TRP A 287 9.97 -17.23 4.65
N ALA A 288 10.47 -17.45 5.86
CA ALA A 288 11.36 -16.52 6.53
C ALA A 288 12.62 -16.26 5.69
N ASP A 289 13.25 -17.31 5.19
CA ASP A 289 14.40 -17.20 4.28
C ASP A 289 14.00 -16.54 2.97
N THR A 290 12.91 -16.99 2.34
CA THR A 290 12.44 -16.39 1.08
C THR A 290 12.29 -14.86 1.18
N LEU A 291 11.69 -14.35 2.26
CA LEU A 291 11.47 -12.92 2.45
C LEU A 291 12.78 -12.13 2.66
N VAL A 292 13.80 -12.73 3.25
CA VAL A 292 15.11 -12.10 3.45
C VAL A 292 15.88 -11.96 2.13
N PHE A 293 15.72 -12.91 1.22
CA PHE A 293 16.60 -13.05 0.07
C PHE A 293 15.92 -12.85 -1.29
N LYS A 294 14.62 -12.52 -1.31
CA LYS A 294 13.83 -12.28 -2.53
C LYS A 294 14.48 -11.32 -3.56
N ASP A 295 15.27 -10.35 -3.10
CA ASP A 295 15.92 -9.33 -3.94
C ASP A 295 17.26 -9.81 -4.54
N LEU A 296 17.75 -11.00 -4.15
CA LEU A 296 19.05 -11.49 -4.59
C LEU A 296 19.10 -11.70 -6.10
N VAL A 297 18.02 -12.24 -6.67
CA VAL A 297 17.90 -12.50 -8.11
C VAL A 297 18.14 -11.21 -8.89
N HIS A 298 17.66 -10.06 -8.40
CA HIS A 298 17.91 -8.78 -9.03
C HIS A 298 19.40 -8.48 -9.19
N ARG A 299 20.20 -8.66 -8.12
CA ARG A 299 21.65 -8.40 -8.13
C ARG A 299 22.40 -9.36 -9.05
N VAL A 300 22.08 -10.65 -8.98
CA VAL A 300 22.75 -11.66 -9.81
C VAL A 300 22.48 -11.43 -11.30
N LEU A 301 21.25 -11.04 -11.68
CA LEU A 301 20.90 -10.70 -13.06
C LEU A 301 21.68 -9.47 -13.58
N GLN A 302 21.96 -8.48 -12.71
CA GLN A 302 22.76 -7.30 -13.08
C GLN A 302 24.23 -7.66 -13.35
N HIS A 303 24.76 -8.67 -12.68
CA HIS A 303 26.14 -9.14 -12.84
C HIS A 303 26.32 -10.19 -13.96
N GLY A 304 25.24 -10.55 -14.67
CA GLY A 304 25.27 -11.50 -15.77
C GLY A 304 24.97 -12.95 -15.38
N GLY A 305 24.68 -13.22 -14.10
CA GLY A 305 24.14 -14.50 -13.69
C GLY A 305 22.72 -14.70 -14.21
N ARG A 306 22.29 -15.97 -14.30
CA ARG A 306 21.01 -16.34 -14.93
C ARG A 306 20.23 -17.31 -14.05
N VAL A 307 18.91 -17.22 -14.14
CA VAL A 307 17.99 -18.17 -13.50
C VAL A 307 17.49 -19.16 -14.54
N TYR A 308 17.55 -20.44 -14.20
CA TYR A 308 17.10 -21.54 -15.07
C TYR A 308 16.15 -22.45 -14.30
N LYS A 309 15.06 -22.87 -14.94
CA LYS A 309 14.23 -23.95 -14.42
C LYS A 309 14.88 -25.30 -14.72
N ILE A 310 14.85 -26.21 -13.76
CA ILE A 310 15.30 -27.59 -13.99
C ILE A 310 14.17 -28.36 -14.67
N LEU A 311 14.41 -28.82 -15.89
CA LEU A 311 13.42 -29.58 -16.67
C LEU A 311 13.45 -31.08 -16.33
N SER A 312 14.64 -31.61 -16.06
CA SER A 312 14.82 -33.01 -15.69
C SER A 312 16.16 -33.23 -14.99
N GLY A 313 16.20 -34.17 -14.07
CA GLY A 313 17.41 -34.68 -13.43
C GLY A 313 17.23 -36.13 -12.99
N GLY A 314 18.31 -36.91 -12.97
CA GLY A 314 18.31 -38.20 -12.28
C GLY A 314 17.61 -39.36 -12.98
N GLY A 315 18.02 -39.67 -14.21
CA GLY A 315 17.69 -40.98 -14.78
C GLY A 315 18.42 -42.07 -14.00
N GLY A 316 17.76 -42.73 -13.03
CA GLY A 316 18.39 -43.75 -12.17
C GLY A 316 19.07 -44.92 -12.89
N TRP A 317 18.91 -45.05 -14.20
CA TRP A 317 19.53 -46.06 -15.06
C TRP A 317 19.85 -45.51 -16.47
N GLY A 318 20.99 -45.91 -17.05
CA GLY A 318 21.35 -45.65 -18.45
C GLY A 318 22.19 -44.38 -18.69
N LYS A 319 22.38 -43.99 -19.97
CA LYS A 319 23.25 -42.88 -20.41
C LYS A 319 22.84 -41.48 -19.91
N LYS A 320 21.69 -41.35 -19.23
CA LYS A 320 21.16 -40.09 -18.66
C LYS A 320 21.31 -40.02 -17.13
N GLN A 321 21.94 -41.01 -16.52
CA GLN A 321 22.23 -41.03 -15.09
C GLN A 321 23.21 -39.91 -14.72
N GLY A 322 22.87 -39.12 -13.70
CA GLY A 322 23.73 -38.04 -13.22
C GLY A 322 23.61 -36.70 -13.97
N LEU A 323 22.82 -36.62 -15.04
CA LEU A 323 22.69 -35.42 -15.87
C LEU A 323 21.55 -34.52 -15.39
N LEU A 324 21.75 -33.20 -15.47
CA LEU A 324 20.72 -32.18 -15.25
C LEU A 324 20.48 -31.37 -16.53
N SER A 325 19.21 -31.18 -16.88
CA SER A 325 18.79 -30.36 -18.02
C SER A 325 18.18 -29.05 -17.53
N LEU A 326 18.78 -27.93 -17.94
CA LEU A 326 18.27 -26.58 -17.71
C LEU A 326 17.31 -26.18 -18.83
N ASP A 327 16.34 -25.32 -18.53
CA ASP A 327 15.48 -24.69 -19.54
C ASP A 327 16.34 -23.79 -20.46
N PRO A 328 16.43 -24.08 -21.78
CA PRO A 328 17.23 -23.27 -22.69
C PRO A 328 16.57 -21.92 -23.02
N GLU A 329 15.27 -21.74 -22.76
CA GLU A 329 14.54 -20.53 -23.12
C GLU A 329 14.94 -19.34 -22.23
N VAL A 330 15.87 -18.51 -22.69
CA VAL A 330 16.28 -17.28 -22.00
C VAL A 330 15.77 -15.99 -22.66
N SER A 331 15.27 -16.09 -23.89
CA SER A 331 14.72 -14.98 -24.67
C SER A 331 13.41 -15.38 -25.37
N TYR A 332 12.54 -14.40 -25.64
CA TYR A 332 11.28 -14.62 -26.35
C TYR A 332 11.39 -14.13 -27.80
N SER A 333 11.73 -15.02 -28.74
CA SER A 333 11.83 -14.65 -30.17
C SER A 333 11.41 -15.78 -31.10
N ALA A 334 10.77 -15.46 -32.23
CA ALA A 334 10.41 -16.45 -33.26
C ALA A 334 11.63 -17.11 -33.94
N SER A 335 12.82 -16.50 -33.81
CA SER A 335 14.10 -17.05 -34.27
C SER A 335 14.80 -17.92 -33.21
N SER A 336 14.22 -18.13 -32.02
CA SER A 336 14.90 -18.87 -30.94
C SER A 336 15.18 -20.31 -31.33
N GLU A 337 14.24 -21.02 -31.98
CA GLU A 337 14.45 -22.42 -32.38
C GLU A 337 15.61 -22.57 -33.41
N GLU A 338 15.75 -21.63 -34.34
CA GLU A 338 16.87 -21.60 -35.30
C GLU A 338 18.19 -21.21 -34.61
N LYS A 339 18.18 -20.22 -33.70
CA LYS A 339 19.36 -19.84 -32.90
C LYS A 339 19.78 -20.93 -31.91
N ASP A 340 18.83 -21.68 -31.36
CA ASP A 340 19.07 -22.80 -30.46
C ASP A 340 19.70 -23.97 -31.22
N LEU A 341 19.24 -24.23 -32.45
CA LEU A 341 19.86 -25.21 -33.33
C LEU A 341 21.26 -24.77 -33.79
N GLU A 342 21.45 -23.50 -34.16
CA GLU A 342 22.76 -22.95 -34.52
C GLU A 342 23.75 -22.96 -33.34
N SER A 343 23.31 -22.58 -32.13
CA SER A 343 24.14 -22.65 -30.92
C SER A 343 24.47 -24.10 -30.56
N PHE A 344 23.52 -25.02 -30.71
CA PHE A 344 23.74 -26.46 -30.52
C PHE A 344 24.76 -27.04 -31.52
N ILE A 345 24.67 -26.68 -32.81
CA ILE A 345 25.65 -27.10 -33.83
C ILE A 345 27.03 -26.51 -33.52
N ARG A 346 27.09 -25.22 -33.18
CA ARG A 346 28.34 -24.49 -32.90
C ARG A 346 29.05 -25.00 -31.63
N SER A 347 28.31 -25.38 -30.59
CA SER A 347 28.86 -26.02 -29.38
C SER A 347 29.46 -27.42 -29.64
N PHE A 348 29.04 -28.10 -30.72
CA PHE A 348 29.66 -29.35 -31.16
C PHE A 348 30.95 -29.12 -31.93
N GLU A 349 31.03 -28.05 -32.72
CA GLU A 349 32.18 -27.69 -33.57
C GLU A 349 33.33 -27.08 -32.76
N ASN A 350 33.06 -26.35 -31.68
CA ASN A 350 34.05 -25.66 -30.84
C ASN A 350 34.78 -26.54 -29.80
N ARG A 351 34.80 -27.88 -29.92
CA ARG A 351 35.54 -28.75 -28.99
C ARG A 351 37.07 -28.55 -28.98
N HIS A 352 37.63 -27.74 -29.89
CA HIS A 352 39.08 -27.62 -30.08
C HIS A 352 39.67 -26.22 -30.01
N GLU A 353 38.89 -25.15 -29.89
CA GLU A 353 39.46 -23.80 -29.76
C GLU A 353 38.70 -22.98 -28.70
N GLY A 354 39.41 -22.61 -27.63
CA GLY A 354 38.88 -21.80 -26.53
C GLY A 354 38.65 -20.36 -26.94
N GLY A 355 37.47 -20.08 -27.49
CA GLY A 355 37.01 -18.73 -27.82
C GLY A 355 35.86 -18.27 -26.92
N ASP A 356 35.96 -17.04 -26.42
CA ASP A 356 34.93 -16.32 -25.65
C ASP A 356 33.60 -16.21 -26.42
N GLN A 357 32.56 -16.99 -26.06
CA GLN A 357 31.13 -16.57 -26.08
C GLN A 357 30.11 -17.66 -25.64
N GLN A 358 29.29 -17.29 -24.64
CA GLN A 358 27.91 -17.70 -24.29
C GLN A 358 27.39 -19.12 -24.62
N ASP A 359 28.00 -20.16 -24.05
CA ASP A 359 27.27 -21.41 -23.78
C ASP A 359 26.40 -21.24 -22.52
N VAL A 360 25.19 -21.84 -22.49
CA VAL A 360 24.23 -21.78 -21.36
C VAL A 360 24.89 -22.21 -20.04
N VAL A 361 25.79 -23.19 -20.11
CA VAL A 361 26.55 -23.75 -18.98
C VAL A 361 28.02 -23.90 -19.39
N SER A 362 28.84 -22.88 -19.13
CA SER A 362 30.29 -22.95 -19.39
C SER A 362 31.07 -23.55 -18.20
N PRO A 363 32.03 -24.47 -18.40
CA PRO A 363 32.93 -24.93 -17.35
C PRO A 363 33.61 -23.76 -16.62
N GLY A 364 33.73 -23.85 -15.29
CA GLY A 364 34.22 -22.75 -14.44
C GLY A 364 33.13 -21.79 -13.95
N SER A 365 31.90 -21.90 -14.45
CA SER A 365 30.72 -21.27 -13.82
C SER A 365 30.38 -21.95 -12.49
N TYR A 366 29.63 -21.27 -11.63
CA TYR A 366 29.06 -21.86 -10.42
C TYR A 366 27.55 -22.02 -10.54
N ILE A 367 27.00 -23.06 -9.92
CA ILE A 367 25.58 -23.36 -9.89
C ILE A 367 25.12 -23.60 -8.45
N GLN A 368 23.95 -23.07 -8.10
CA GLN A 368 23.24 -23.38 -6.84
C GLN A 368 21.77 -23.64 -7.14
N TYR A 369 21.17 -24.59 -6.42
CA TYR A 369 19.78 -24.99 -6.62
C TYR A 369 18.86 -24.41 -5.55
N PHE A 370 17.64 -24.09 -5.99
CA PHE A 370 16.62 -23.40 -5.22
C PHE A 370 15.26 -24.06 -5.41
N ALA A 371 14.40 -23.92 -4.42
CA ALA A 371 12.99 -24.30 -4.48
C ALA A 371 12.09 -23.10 -4.17
N SER A 372 10.85 -23.13 -4.67
CA SER A 372 9.81 -22.18 -4.26
C SER A 372 9.23 -22.61 -2.90
N PRO A 373 8.93 -21.69 -1.97
CA PRO A 373 8.24 -22.01 -0.74
C PRO A 373 6.81 -22.46 -1.03
N LEU A 374 6.21 -23.19 -0.08
CA LEU A 374 4.84 -23.65 -0.22
C LEU A 374 3.85 -22.49 -0.03
N MET A 375 3.09 -22.15 -1.08
CA MET A 375 2.18 -20.99 -1.07
C MET A 375 1.08 -21.07 0.00
N SER A 376 0.66 -22.26 0.42
CA SER A 376 -0.36 -22.46 1.47
C SER A 376 0.12 -22.07 2.87
N ALA A 377 1.42 -22.06 3.11
CA ALA A 377 2.04 -21.67 4.38
C ALA A 377 2.52 -20.21 4.38
N ARG A 378 2.11 -19.43 3.37
CA ARG A 378 2.52 -18.03 3.21
C ARG A 378 2.14 -17.20 4.44
N PRO A 379 3.11 -16.57 5.14
CA PRO A 379 2.79 -15.61 6.18
C PRO A 379 2.02 -14.45 5.55
N ASN A 380 1.05 -13.85 6.25
CA ASN A 380 0.42 -12.61 5.81
C ASN A 380 1.54 -11.60 5.53
N PRO A 381 1.85 -11.28 4.25
CA PRO A 381 3.09 -10.59 3.98
C PRO A 381 3.00 -9.17 4.53
N PRO A 382 4.01 -8.69 5.27
CA PRO A 382 4.18 -7.25 5.41
C PRO A 382 4.36 -6.69 4.00
N ARG A 383 3.52 -5.74 3.63
CA ARG A 383 3.59 -5.10 2.32
C ARG A 383 4.99 -4.50 2.13
N PRO A 384 5.57 -4.58 0.91
CA PRO A 384 6.71 -3.74 0.58
C PRO A 384 6.36 -2.29 0.90
N HIS A 385 7.26 -1.66 1.64
CA HIS A 385 7.05 -0.43 2.37
C HIS A 385 7.00 0.80 1.46
N GLY A 386 5.98 1.63 1.62
CA GLY A 386 5.98 3.02 1.12
C GLY A 386 5.92 3.22 -0.39
N ALA A 387 6.17 2.20 -1.20
CA ALA A 387 6.15 2.30 -2.65
C ALA A 387 4.78 1.93 -3.23
N THR A 388 4.09 2.89 -3.84
CA THR A 388 2.96 2.57 -4.72
C THR A 388 3.53 1.86 -5.96
N LEU A 389 3.17 0.59 -6.15
CA LEU A 389 3.50 -0.19 -7.34
C LEU A 389 2.77 0.39 -8.56
N ALA A 390 3.33 1.42 -9.16
CA ALA A 390 2.77 2.05 -10.36
C ALA A 390 2.71 1.07 -11.54
N PHE A 391 3.72 0.19 -11.64
CA PHE A 391 3.81 -0.82 -12.69
C PHE A 391 4.45 -2.12 -12.15
N ALA A 392 3.83 -3.26 -12.41
CA ALA A 392 4.42 -4.55 -12.06
C ALA A 392 3.98 -5.68 -13.00
N LEU A 393 4.93 -6.54 -13.36
CA LEU A 393 4.68 -7.75 -14.14
C LEU A 393 5.10 -8.95 -13.30
N GLY A 394 4.27 -9.99 -13.27
CA GLY A 394 4.55 -11.19 -12.47
C GLY A 394 4.59 -12.48 -13.27
N ALA A 395 5.24 -13.50 -12.72
CA ALA A 395 5.16 -14.88 -13.17
C ALA A 395 4.18 -15.65 -12.26
N SER A 396 3.25 -16.41 -12.86
CA SER A 396 2.29 -17.22 -12.11
C SER A 396 2.50 -18.71 -12.36
N GLY A 397 2.07 -19.55 -11.42
CA GLY A 397 2.16 -21.00 -11.53
C GLY A 397 1.25 -21.57 -12.62
N SER A 398 1.69 -22.67 -13.24
CA SER A 398 0.88 -23.42 -14.22
C SER A 398 -0.49 -23.80 -13.66
N ALA A 399 -1.53 -23.55 -14.45
CA ALA A 399 -2.93 -23.82 -14.15
C ALA A 399 -3.19 -25.28 -13.74
N THR A 400 -3.55 -25.53 -12.48
CA THR A 400 -4.13 -26.83 -12.05
C THR A 400 -5.26 -26.71 -11.02
N SER A 401 -5.73 -25.51 -10.68
CA SER A 401 -6.95 -25.34 -9.87
C SER A 401 -7.84 -24.24 -10.45
N GLU A 402 -8.44 -24.53 -11.59
CA GLU A 402 -9.65 -23.83 -12.02
C GLU A 402 -10.80 -24.33 -11.15
N GLU A 403 -11.09 -23.64 -10.04
CA GLU A 403 -12.43 -23.76 -9.46
C GLU A 403 -13.45 -23.16 -10.44
N PRO A 404 -14.46 -23.92 -10.87
CA PRO A 404 -15.50 -23.41 -11.74
C PRO A 404 -16.28 -22.32 -11.01
N LEU A 405 -16.59 -21.24 -11.73
CA LEU A 405 -17.42 -20.14 -11.26
C LEU A 405 -18.74 -20.68 -10.68
N SER A 406 -18.94 -20.52 -9.37
CA SER A 406 -20.30 -20.39 -8.85
C SER A 406 -20.82 -19.04 -9.34
N THR A 407 -21.91 -19.04 -10.10
CA THR A 407 -22.49 -17.84 -10.73
C THR A 407 -23.19 -16.91 -9.73
N ASN A 408 -22.98 -17.09 -8.42
CA ASN A 408 -23.75 -16.43 -7.37
C ASN A 408 -22.99 -15.39 -6.53
N ASP A 409 -21.67 -15.29 -6.62
CA ASP A 409 -20.91 -14.24 -5.91
C ASP A 409 -20.55 -13.09 -6.85
N CYS A 410 -21.54 -12.22 -7.09
CA CYS A 410 -21.30 -10.91 -7.69
C CYS A 410 -20.54 -10.02 -6.69
N SER A 411 -19.22 -10.17 -6.61
CA SER A 411 -18.37 -9.25 -5.88
C SER A 411 -18.37 -7.87 -6.56
N GLU A 412 -18.49 -6.82 -5.76
CA GLU A 412 -18.52 -5.43 -6.20
C GLU A 412 -17.20 -5.05 -6.93
N TRP A 413 -17.29 -4.38 -8.09
CA TRP A 413 -16.10 -3.94 -8.84
C TRP A 413 -15.29 -2.92 -8.03
N LYS A 414 -14.07 -3.29 -7.60
CA LYS A 414 -13.14 -2.39 -6.90
C LYS A 414 -12.18 -1.74 -7.89
N VAL A 415 -12.09 -0.40 -7.87
CA VAL A 415 -11.08 0.35 -8.63
C VAL A 415 -9.84 0.57 -7.77
N ILE A 416 -8.67 0.25 -8.32
CA ILE A 416 -7.37 0.46 -7.66
C ILE A 416 -6.62 1.52 -8.48
N PRO A 417 -6.50 2.77 -7.97
CA PRO A 417 -5.74 3.80 -8.66
C PRO A 417 -4.24 3.53 -8.59
N GLU A 418 -3.48 4.12 -9.53
CA GLU A 418 -2.00 4.10 -9.53
C GLU A 418 -1.38 2.68 -9.53
N HIS A 419 -2.06 1.70 -10.15
CA HIS A 419 -1.55 0.34 -10.28
C HIS A 419 -1.83 -0.23 -11.66
N PHE A 420 -0.77 -0.54 -12.41
CA PHE A 420 -0.85 -1.21 -13.70
C PHE A 420 -0.01 -2.49 -13.68
N GLY A 421 -0.53 -3.58 -14.26
CA GLY A 421 0.23 -4.82 -14.25
C GLY A 421 -0.55 -6.07 -14.61
N ALA A 422 0.19 -7.12 -14.93
CA ALA A 422 -0.34 -8.42 -15.31
C ALA A 422 0.62 -9.54 -14.90
N VAL A 423 0.11 -10.77 -14.89
CA VAL A 423 0.93 -11.97 -14.69
C VAL A 423 0.87 -12.88 -15.92
N SER A 424 1.94 -13.64 -16.13
CA SER A 424 2.09 -14.65 -17.19
C SER A 424 2.39 -16.03 -16.59
N ASN A 425 1.72 -17.08 -17.09
CA ASN A 425 1.99 -18.47 -16.72
C ASN A 425 3.21 -19.06 -17.47
N HIS A 426 3.73 -18.36 -18.47
CA HIS A 426 4.93 -18.76 -19.23
C HIS A 426 6.21 -18.13 -18.65
N GLY A 427 6.08 -17.35 -17.58
CA GLY A 427 7.14 -16.51 -17.03
C GLY A 427 7.30 -15.18 -17.77
N LEU A 428 8.30 -14.43 -17.33
CA LEU A 428 8.71 -13.13 -17.87
C LEU A 428 10.11 -13.26 -18.48
N PHE A 429 10.34 -12.64 -19.63
CA PHE A 429 11.67 -12.61 -20.24
C PHE A 429 12.28 -11.23 -20.04
N VAL A 430 13.41 -11.18 -19.33
CA VAL A 430 14.10 -9.93 -18.99
C VAL A 430 15.41 -9.86 -19.77
N LYS A 431 15.56 -8.79 -20.54
CA LYS A 431 16.80 -8.40 -21.20
C LYS A 431 17.30 -7.09 -20.59
N ASN A 432 18.55 -7.07 -20.16
CA ASN A 432 19.24 -5.90 -19.64
C ASN A 432 20.40 -5.54 -20.57
N GLU A 433 20.46 -4.29 -21.02
CA GLU A 433 21.46 -3.77 -21.94
C GLU A 433 22.13 -2.53 -21.32
N THR A 434 23.40 -2.64 -20.95
CA THR A 434 24.14 -1.54 -20.32
C THR A 434 24.70 -0.57 -21.36
N SER A 435 25.03 0.65 -20.95
CA SER A 435 25.70 1.64 -21.83
C SER A 435 27.04 1.18 -22.38
N GLU A 436 27.68 0.19 -21.74
CA GLU A 436 28.94 -0.43 -22.19
C GLU A 436 28.71 -1.58 -23.19
N GLY A 437 27.46 -1.85 -23.58
CA GLY A 437 27.10 -2.90 -24.54
C GLY A 437 27.00 -4.30 -23.93
N PHE A 438 27.01 -4.44 -22.60
CA PHE A 438 26.81 -5.74 -21.95
C PHE A 438 25.32 -6.10 -21.99
N ILE A 439 25.01 -7.26 -22.58
CA ILE A 439 23.64 -7.78 -22.71
C ILE A 439 23.49 -9.03 -21.86
N SER A 440 22.51 -9.01 -20.95
CA SER A 440 22.08 -10.16 -20.15
C SER A 440 20.62 -10.49 -20.43
N GLU A 441 20.30 -11.76 -20.67
CA GLU A 441 18.95 -12.27 -20.93
C GLU A 441 18.65 -13.42 -19.97
N SER A 442 17.46 -13.40 -19.37
CA SER A 442 16.99 -14.46 -18.46
C SER A 442 15.48 -14.57 -18.50
N LYS A 443 14.97 -15.80 -18.36
CA LYS A 443 13.57 -16.10 -18.09
C LYS A 443 13.34 -16.19 -16.58
N ILE A 444 12.28 -15.55 -16.10
CA ILE A 444 11.85 -15.57 -14.71
C ILE A 444 10.47 -16.23 -14.69
N ASP A 445 10.44 -17.51 -14.32
CA ASP A 445 9.22 -18.34 -14.31
C ASP A 445 8.96 -19.00 -12.96
N VAL A 446 9.67 -18.57 -11.91
CA VAL A 446 9.35 -18.90 -10.53
C VAL A 446 7.98 -18.29 -10.21
N PRO A 447 6.98 -19.08 -9.78
CA PRO A 447 5.66 -18.57 -9.42
C PRO A 447 5.73 -17.53 -8.30
N GLY A 448 5.09 -16.38 -8.51
CA GLY A 448 5.12 -15.25 -7.57
C GLY A 448 6.34 -14.35 -7.71
N SER A 449 7.20 -14.56 -8.71
CA SER A 449 8.25 -13.59 -9.04
C SER A 449 7.69 -12.40 -9.76
N ASP A 450 8.17 -11.22 -9.38
CA ASP A 450 7.66 -9.94 -9.87
C ASP A 450 8.81 -9.06 -10.38
N LYS A 451 8.65 -8.52 -11.59
CA LYS A 451 9.43 -7.38 -12.09
C LYS A 451 8.64 -6.12 -11.81
N MET A 452 9.16 -5.29 -10.92
CA MET A 452 8.46 -4.14 -10.39
C MET A 452 9.16 -2.85 -10.82
N ALA A 453 8.37 -1.87 -11.23
CA ALA A 453 8.80 -0.48 -11.30
C ALA A 453 8.10 0.25 -10.17
N THR A 454 8.84 0.65 -9.14
CA THR A 454 8.26 1.52 -8.14
C THR A 454 8.51 2.96 -8.50
N SER A 455 7.43 3.72 -8.57
CA SER A 455 7.57 5.14 -8.31
C SER A 455 7.94 5.28 -6.84
N ASN A 456 9.16 5.71 -6.55
CA ASN A 456 9.47 6.34 -5.26
C ASN A 456 8.70 7.68 -5.21
N MET A 457 7.37 7.59 -5.17
CA MET A 457 6.56 8.68 -4.66
C MET A 457 6.70 8.57 -3.17
N ALA A 458 7.51 9.45 -2.58
CA ALA A 458 7.57 9.58 -1.14
C ALA A 458 6.12 9.64 -0.60
N PRO A 459 5.81 8.94 0.50
CA PRO A 459 4.47 8.94 1.07
C PRO A 459 4.03 10.41 1.23
N SER A 460 2.91 10.75 0.61
CA SER A 460 2.47 12.15 0.42
C SER A 460 1.11 12.43 1.06
N LYS A 461 0.49 11.40 1.65
CA LYS A 461 -0.83 11.51 2.32
C LYS A 461 -0.67 11.82 3.80
N ILE A 462 -1.72 12.40 4.37
CA ILE A 462 -1.89 12.57 5.82
C ILE A 462 -2.97 11.60 6.27
N GLY A 463 -2.63 10.71 7.19
CA GLY A 463 -3.58 9.83 7.84
C GLY A 463 -4.30 10.57 8.96
N VAL A 464 -5.63 10.50 9.04
CA VAL A 464 -6.39 10.97 10.20
C VAL A 464 -7.10 9.77 10.81
N ILE A 465 -6.63 9.32 11.98
CA ILE A 465 -7.25 8.21 12.70
C ILE A 465 -8.44 8.73 13.49
N SER A 466 -9.59 8.07 13.30
CA SER A 466 -10.90 8.42 13.85
C SER A 466 -11.54 9.66 13.20
N ILE A 467 -12.50 9.40 12.32
CA ILE A 467 -13.34 10.40 11.65
C ILE A 467 -14.53 10.77 12.55
N GLY A 468 -14.23 11.24 13.76
CA GLY A 468 -15.17 11.92 14.66
C GLY A 468 -15.46 13.36 14.19
N ASP A 469 -16.20 14.15 14.97
CA ASP A 469 -16.45 15.56 14.62
C ASP A 469 -15.14 16.36 14.45
N MET A 470 -14.18 16.13 15.34
CA MET A 470 -12.85 16.74 15.27
C MET A 470 -12.05 16.24 14.07
N GLY A 471 -11.97 14.91 13.88
CA GLY A 471 -11.23 14.31 12.77
C GLY A 471 -11.77 14.70 11.39
N VAL A 472 -13.10 14.79 11.23
CA VAL A 472 -13.73 15.32 10.00
C VAL A 472 -13.35 16.77 9.77
N GLY A 473 -13.38 17.61 10.81
CA GLY A 473 -13.00 19.03 10.69
C GLY A 473 -11.55 19.20 10.22
N ILE A 474 -10.62 18.46 10.84
CA ILE A 474 -9.20 18.45 10.46
C ILE A 474 -9.02 17.93 9.03
N ALA A 475 -9.66 16.82 8.67
CA ALA A 475 -9.58 16.27 7.32
C ALA A 475 -10.09 17.26 6.26
N LYS A 476 -11.23 17.91 6.50
CA LYS A 476 -11.78 18.92 5.58
C LYS A 476 -10.86 20.15 5.44
N LEU A 477 -10.26 20.60 6.54
CA LEU A 477 -9.26 21.68 6.51
C LEU A 477 -8.06 21.28 5.65
N LEU A 478 -7.47 20.11 5.89
CA LEU A 478 -6.32 19.61 5.14
C LEU A 478 -6.62 19.45 3.64
N ILE A 479 -7.78 18.88 3.29
CA ILE A 479 -8.22 18.73 1.90
C ILE A 479 -8.44 20.09 1.24
N ALA A 480 -9.11 21.02 1.93
CA ALA A 480 -9.31 22.39 1.43
C ALA A 480 -7.99 23.13 1.20
N LYS A 481 -6.94 22.76 1.93
CA LYS A 481 -5.58 23.29 1.78
C LYS A 481 -4.73 22.52 0.78
N GLY A 482 -5.28 21.52 0.09
CA GLY A 482 -4.60 20.79 -0.98
C GLY A 482 -3.71 19.64 -0.50
N PHE A 483 -4.00 19.06 0.66
CA PHE A 483 -3.38 17.80 1.10
C PHE A 483 -4.26 16.61 0.76
N ARG A 484 -3.62 15.47 0.45
CA ARG A 484 -4.31 14.16 0.34
C ARG A 484 -4.51 13.60 1.74
N VAL A 485 -5.74 13.22 2.08
CA VAL A 485 -6.08 12.70 3.41
C VAL A 485 -6.67 11.30 3.30
N ALA A 486 -6.21 10.40 4.15
CA ALA A 486 -6.69 9.03 4.22
C ALA A 486 -7.06 8.61 5.64
N THR A 487 -7.90 7.59 5.78
CA THR A 487 -8.29 7.02 7.07
C THR A 487 -8.52 5.52 6.97
N ASN A 488 -8.22 4.77 8.03
CA ASN A 488 -8.58 3.36 8.12
C ASN A 488 -10.03 3.21 8.64
N VAL A 489 -10.89 2.58 7.83
CA VAL A 489 -12.29 2.34 8.16
C VAL A 489 -12.61 0.94 8.66
N LYS A 490 -11.61 0.04 8.73
CA LYS A 490 -11.83 -1.33 9.20
C LYS A 490 -12.43 -1.36 10.61
N GLY A 491 -13.57 -2.04 10.74
CA GLY A 491 -14.29 -2.17 12.01
C GLY A 491 -15.00 -0.90 12.48
N ARG A 492 -15.19 0.11 11.62
CA ARG A 492 -15.95 1.33 11.91
C ARG A 492 -17.40 1.19 11.45
N SER A 493 -18.29 1.97 12.09
CA SER A 493 -19.72 1.99 11.73
C SER A 493 -19.95 2.64 10.37
N ASP A 494 -21.06 2.27 9.71
CA ASP A 494 -21.48 2.88 8.43
C ASP A 494 -21.57 4.41 8.51
N ASP A 495 -22.08 4.95 9.63
CA ASP A 495 -22.10 6.39 9.89
C ASP A 495 -20.70 7.05 9.86
N THR A 496 -19.66 6.32 10.27
CA THR A 496 -18.28 6.81 10.24
C THR A 496 -17.70 6.73 8.83
N VAL A 497 -17.99 5.65 8.12
CA VAL A 497 -17.60 5.46 6.71
C VAL A 497 -18.22 6.55 5.85
N GLN A 498 -19.53 6.81 6.00
CA GLN A 498 -20.24 7.81 5.23
C GLN A 498 -19.70 9.22 5.51
N ARG A 499 -19.45 9.57 6.79
CA ARG A 499 -18.84 10.86 7.15
C ARG A 499 -17.46 11.07 6.52
N ALA A 500 -16.66 10.01 6.40
CA ALA A 500 -15.37 10.06 5.72
C ALA A 500 -15.53 10.30 4.21
N ARG A 501 -16.46 9.58 3.56
CA ARG A 501 -16.80 9.78 2.14
C ARG A 501 -17.30 11.20 1.86
N ASP A 502 -18.23 11.69 2.66
CA ASP A 502 -18.79 13.06 2.52
C ASP A 502 -17.74 14.16 2.72
N ALA A 503 -16.64 13.83 3.41
CA ALA A 503 -15.50 14.71 3.61
C ALA A 503 -14.41 14.56 2.53
N ASN A 504 -14.60 13.72 1.51
CA ASN A 504 -13.61 13.34 0.50
C ASN A 504 -12.32 12.75 1.09
N VAL A 505 -12.44 12.03 2.21
CA VAL A 505 -11.32 11.30 2.81
C VAL A 505 -11.18 9.95 2.12
N GLU A 506 -9.97 9.61 1.71
CA GLU A 506 -9.67 8.31 1.12
C GLU A 506 -9.82 7.19 2.17
N LEU A 507 -10.54 6.14 1.82
CA LEU A 507 -10.82 5.03 2.73
C LEU A 507 -9.82 3.91 2.50
N LEU A 508 -9.17 3.49 3.57
CA LEU A 508 -8.22 2.39 3.59
C LEU A 508 -8.75 1.25 4.46
N ASP A 509 -8.38 0.03 4.07
CA ASP A 509 -8.92 -1.20 4.66
C ASP A 509 -8.03 -1.75 5.80
N SER A 510 -6.89 -1.10 6.11
CA SER A 510 -6.02 -1.52 7.21
C SER A 510 -5.11 -0.40 7.72
N ASP A 511 -4.54 -0.57 8.92
CA ASP A 511 -3.53 0.35 9.45
C ASP A 511 -2.20 0.25 8.69
N LEU A 512 -1.93 -0.90 8.07
CA LEU A 512 -0.76 -1.10 7.22
C LEU A 512 -0.87 -0.26 5.94
N ASP A 513 -2.05 -0.17 5.32
CA ASP A 513 -2.31 0.76 4.22
C ASP A 513 -2.07 2.20 4.66
N LEU A 514 -2.57 2.54 5.86
CA LEU A 514 -2.47 3.89 6.40
C LEU A 514 -1.01 4.27 6.65
N ALA A 515 -0.27 3.44 7.37
CA ALA A 515 1.13 3.64 7.69
C ALA A 515 2.01 3.67 6.42
N SER A 516 1.75 2.81 5.43
CA SER A 516 2.51 2.76 4.18
C SER A 516 2.29 4.00 3.30
N GLN A 517 1.05 4.47 3.15
CA GLN A 517 0.74 5.56 2.21
C GLN A 517 0.89 6.96 2.80
N CYS A 518 0.89 7.08 4.13
CA CYS A 518 0.94 8.37 4.82
C CYS A 518 2.37 8.75 5.23
N ALA A 519 2.68 10.05 5.14
CA ALA A 519 3.89 10.65 5.67
C ALA A 519 3.71 11.03 7.14
N VAL A 520 2.49 11.44 7.48
CA VAL A 520 2.06 11.89 8.81
C VAL A 520 0.77 11.16 9.15
N VAL A 521 0.63 10.71 10.39
CA VAL A 521 -0.61 10.17 10.96
C VAL A 521 -1.00 11.03 12.17
N LEU A 522 -2.18 11.63 12.10
CA LEU A 522 -2.81 12.38 13.19
C LEU A 522 -3.73 11.44 13.97
N SER A 523 -3.41 11.20 15.24
CA SER A 523 -4.23 10.38 16.14
C SER A 523 -5.24 11.26 16.88
N VAL A 524 -6.53 11.11 16.56
CA VAL A 524 -7.63 11.91 17.14
C VAL A 524 -8.76 10.99 17.62
N VAL A 525 -8.47 10.24 18.68
CA VAL A 525 -9.33 9.24 19.31
C VAL A 525 -9.76 9.64 20.74
N PRO A 526 -10.78 9.00 21.32
CA PRO A 526 -11.08 9.13 22.75
C PRO A 526 -9.88 8.69 23.62
N PRO A 527 -9.67 9.27 24.82
CA PRO A 527 -8.51 8.97 25.66
C PRO A 527 -8.30 7.47 25.94
N ARG A 528 -9.41 6.75 26.18
CA ARG A 528 -9.39 5.29 26.44
C ARG A 528 -8.82 4.45 25.29
N ASP A 529 -8.81 4.99 24.07
CA ASP A 529 -8.42 4.28 22.86
C ASP A 529 -7.01 4.70 22.39
N ALA A 530 -6.36 5.66 23.08
CA ALA A 530 -5.11 6.30 22.63
C ALA A 530 -3.92 5.31 22.57
N GLU A 531 -3.63 4.60 23.65
CA GLU A 531 -2.53 3.62 23.71
C GLU A 531 -2.76 2.48 22.70
N ALA A 532 -3.95 1.88 22.70
CA ALA A 532 -4.29 0.81 21.76
C ALA A 532 -4.21 1.25 20.28
N THR A 533 -4.50 2.53 19.99
CA THR A 533 -4.34 3.09 18.64
C THR A 533 -2.87 3.24 18.26
N ALA A 534 -2.03 3.67 19.20
CA ALA A 534 -0.59 3.75 18.97
C ALA A 534 0.03 2.36 18.73
N ASP A 535 -0.33 1.38 19.57
CA ASP A 535 0.14 -0.01 19.43
C ASP A 535 -0.22 -0.59 18.06
N ARG A 536 -1.45 -0.36 17.58
CA ARG A 536 -1.87 -0.77 16.23
C ARG A 536 -1.00 -0.19 15.11
N ILE A 537 -0.55 1.06 15.24
CA ILE A 537 0.31 1.70 14.25
C ILE A 537 1.76 1.22 14.37
N ILE A 538 2.23 0.97 15.59
CA ILE A 538 3.52 0.33 15.84
C ILE A 538 3.53 -1.06 15.19
N ASP A 539 2.51 -1.87 15.41
CA ASP A 539 2.36 -3.20 14.80
C ASP A 539 2.32 -3.11 13.27
N ALA A 540 1.62 -2.12 12.72
CA ALA A 540 1.59 -1.88 11.28
C ALA A 540 2.94 -1.46 10.68
N LEU A 541 3.85 -0.94 11.50
CA LEU A 541 5.21 -0.56 11.14
C LEU A 541 6.25 -1.62 11.52
N ALA A 542 5.86 -2.69 12.21
CA ALA A 542 6.79 -3.76 12.58
C ALA A 542 7.35 -4.44 11.33
N GLY A 543 8.68 -4.51 11.23
CA GLY A 543 9.36 -5.01 10.03
C GLY A 543 9.39 -4.03 8.86
N ALA A 544 9.07 -2.75 9.09
CA ALA A 544 9.10 -1.73 8.05
C ALA A 544 10.47 -1.12 7.76
N SER A 545 10.82 -1.06 6.46
CA SER A 545 11.94 -0.26 5.95
C SER A 545 11.40 0.97 5.25
N ARG A 546 11.75 2.19 5.70
CA ARG A 546 11.28 3.43 5.07
C ARG A 546 12.45 4.39 4.87
N ASP A 547 12.50 5.02 3.70
CA ASP A 547 13.47 6.09 3.41
C ASP A 547 13.24 7.33 4.29
N ALA A 548 11.98 7.60 4.65
CA ALA A 548 11.60 8.65 5.58
C ALA A 548 10.67 8.10 6.69
N PRO A 549 10.90 8.48 7.96
CA PRO A 549 10.08 7.99 9.06
C PRO A 549 8.63 8.49 8.95
N LEU A 550 7.68 7.69 9.43
CA LEU A 550 6.30 8.14 9.61
C LEU A 550 6.22 9.10 10.81
N TYR A 551 5.69 10.31 10.63
CA TYR A 551 5.40 11.18 11.77
C TYR A 551 4.07 10.80 12.41
N PHE A 552 4.12 10.23 13.61
CA PHE A 552 2.93 9.94 14.41
C PHE A 552 2.69 11.10 15.38
N ILE A 553 1.63 11.86 15.14
CA ILE A 553 1.25 13.02 15.96
C ILE A 553 0.09 12.60 16.85
N ASP A 554 0.37 12.44 18.13
CA ASP A 554 -0.64 12.15 19.14
C ASP A 554 -1.35 13.46 19.50
N MET A 555 -2.64 13.57 19.18
CA MET A 555 -3.46 14.76 19.44
C MET A 555 -4.59 14.47 20.45
N ASN A 556 -4.46 13.37 21.20
CA ASN A 556 -5.50 12.89 22.09
C ASN A 556 -5.58 13.71 23.39
N ALA A 557 -6.76 13.73 24.03
CA ALA A 557 -6.95 14.45 25.29
C ALA A 557 -6.52 13.59 26.50
N VAL A 558 -5.21 13.30 26.59
CA VAL A 558 -4.61 12.43 27.60
C VAL A 558 -3.65 13.18 28.53
N ALA A 559 -3.35 12.62 29.70
CA ALA A 559 -2.37 13.14 30.64
C ALA A 559 -0.94 13.05 30.08
N PRO A 560 -0.01 13.91 30.53
CA PRO A 560 1.38 13.86 30.13
C PRO A 560 2.03 12.48 30.31
N SER A 561 1.73 11.77 31.40
CA SER A 561 2.25 10.41 31.64
C SER A 561 1.72 9.38 30.63
N THR A 562 0.47 9.50 30.21
CA THR A 562 -0.14 8.65 29.17
C THR A 562 0.51 8.93 27.81
N CYS A 563 0.73 10.20 27.46
CA CYS A 563 1.47 10.57 26.24
C CYS A 563 2.93 10.07 26.26
N LYS A 564 3.63 10.22 27.41
CA LYS A 564 4.98 9.68 27.62
C LYS A 564 5.03 8.15 27.50
N SER A 565 3.99 7.45 27.96
CA SER A 565 3.83 5.98 27.79
C SER A 565 3.77 5.60 26.31
N ILE A 566 2.94 6.29 25.52
CA ILE A 566 2.84 6.08 24.08
C ILE A 566 4.18 6.34 23.38
N ALA A 567 4.82 7.48 23.66
CA ALA A 567 6.14 7.82 23.12
C ALA A 567 7.19 6.73 23.44
N SER A 568 7.17 6.22 24.67
CA SER A 568 8.07 5.13 25.11
C SER A 568 7.81 3.83 24.35
N SER A 569 6.56 3.54 23.98
CA SER A 569 6.21 2.36 23.19
C SER A 569 6.77 2.45 21.76
N PHE A 570 6.69 3.61 21.10
CA PHE A 570 7.37 3.84 19.81
C PHE A 570 8.89 3.67 19.92
N ALA A 571 9.51 4.27 20.94
CA ALA A 571 10.96 4.17 21.15
C ALA A 571 11.42 2.72 21.41
N ARG A 572 10.65 1.96 22.20
CA ARG A 572 10.93 0.55 22.52
C ARG A 572 10.79 -0.36 21.31
N ALA A 573 9.79 -0.13 20.47
CA ALA A 573 9.53 -0.94 19.28
C ALA A 573 10.56 -0.73 18.15
N ARG A 574 11.30 0.39 18.16
CA ARG A 574 12.31 0.76 17.14
C ARG A 574 11.77 0.72 15.70
N VAL A 575 10.49 1.08 15.54
CA VAL A 575 9.84 1.21 14.23
C VAL A 575 10.29 2.50 13.53
N PRO A 576 10.23 2.58 12.19
CA PRO A 576 10.61 3.79 11.43
C PRO A 576 9.54 4.89 11.55
N ALA A 577 9.34 5.41 12.77
CA ALA A 577 8.42 6.49 13.07
C ALA A 577 9.00 7.51 14.05
N VAL A 578 8.57 8.76 13.87
CA VAL A 578 8.87 9.90 14.74
C VAL A 578 7.61 10.25 15.50
N PHE A 579 7.68 10.21 16.83
CA PHE A 579 6.58 10.60 17.70
C PHE A 579 6.59 12.11 17.96
N VAL A 580 5.42 12.75 17.91
CA VAL A 580 5.19 14.15 18.29
C VAL A 580 3.99 14.22 19.24
N ASP A 581 4.18 14.86 20.40
CA ASP A 581 3.09 15.20 21.31
C ASP A 581 2.40 16.47 20.81
N ALA A 582 1.08 16.44 20.70
CA ALA A 582 0.29 17.58 20.30
C ALA A 582 -1.04 17.60 21.03
N CYS A 583 -1.72 18.74 21.01
CA CYS A 583 -3.05 18.84 21.58
C CYS A 583 -3.97 19.71 20.75
N ILE A 584 -5.26 19.65 21.02
CA ILE A 584 -6.27 20.47 20.32
C ILE A 584 -7.01 21.36 21.32
N ILE A 585 -6.89 22.67 21.16
CA ILE A 585 -7.53 23.69 22.00
C ILE A 585 -8.54 24.47 21.15
N GLY A 586 -9.80 24.03 21.21
CA GLY A 586 -10.90 24.71 20.53
C GLY A 586 -11.94 23.74 19.96
N ALA A 587 -12.82 24.30 19.13
CA ALA A 587 -13.82 23.53 18.39
C ALA A 587 -13.18 22.86 17.14
N PRO A 588 -13.88 21.93 16.47
CA PRO A 588 -13.42 21.40 15.19
C PRO A 588 -13.19 22.48 14.13
N PRO A 589 -12.18 22.33 13.25
CA PRO A 589 -11.98 23.23 12.14
C PRO A 589 -13.21 23.28 11.22
N ARG A 590 -13.52 24.48 10.72
CA ARG A 590 -14.67 24.71 9.82
C ARG A 590 -14.53 26.02 9.04
N PRO A 591 -15.18 26.15 7.88
CA PRO A 591 -15.34 27.45 7.22
C PRO A 591 -16.02 28.45 8.17
N GLN A 592 -15.59 29.70 8.18
CA GLN A 592 -16.18 30.75 9.02
C GLN A 592 -17.66 31.02 8.67
N SER A 593 -18.08 30.69 7.44
CA SER A 593 -19.48 30.75 6.98
C SER A 593 -20.37 29.63 7.53
N ALA A 594 -19.81 28.59 8.15
CA ALA A 594 -20.58 27.48 8.72
C ALA A 594 -21.13 27.83 10.11
N PRO A 595 -22.35 27.39 10.49
CA PRO A 595 -22.92 27.66 11.81
C PRO A 595 -22.05 27.11 12.96
N ASN A 596 -22.07 27.79 14.11
CA ASN A 596 -21.29 27.42 15.31
C ASN A 596 -21.64 26.00 15.80
N ALA A 597 -20.65 25.12 15.90
CA ALA A 597 -20.79 23.72 16.31
C ALA A 597 -21.07 23.52 17.82
N GLY A 598 -21.70 24.49 18.50
CA GLY A 598 -22.19 24.31 19.88
C GLY A 598 -21.12 24.15 20.97
N THR A 599 -19.96 24.82 20.85
CA THR A 599 -18.93 24.85 21.91
C THR A 599 -19.04 26.09 22.81
N ASN A 600 -18.71 25.94 24.10
CA ASN A 600 -18.75 27.01 25.11
C ASN A 600 -17.71 28.11 24.93
N VAL A 601 -16.83 28.00 23.94
CA VAL A 601 -15.82 29.01 23.62
C VAL A 601 -16.46 29.95 22.59
N SER A 602 -16.64 31.21 22.96
CA SER A 602 -17.11 32.25 22.05
C SER A 602 -16.18 32.32 20.83
N SER A 603 -16.73 32.15 19.65
CA SER A 603 -16.01 32.23 18.37
C SER A 603 -15.54 33.66 18.02
N SER A 604 -15.66 34.61 18.95
CA SER A 604 -15.47 36.05 18.71
C SER A 604 -14.06 36.54 18.99
N THR A 605 -13.12 35.69 19.41
CA THR A 605 -11.73 36.09 19.74
C THR A 605 -10.66 35.16 19.17
N ALA A 606 -11.01 34.15 18.37
CA ALA A 606 -10.00 33.36 17.68
C ALA A 606 -9.34 34.21 16.58
N PRO A 607 -8.01 34.12 16.39
CA PRO A 607 -7.32 34.86 15.34
C PRO A 607 -7.97 34.53 14.00
N GLN A 608 -8.45 35.58 13.31
CA GLN A 608 -9.03 35.43 11.98
C GLN A 608 -7.92 34.95 11.05
N SER A 609 -8.04 33.72 10.53
CA SER A 609 -7.21 33.33 9.40
C SER A 609 -7.71 34.09 8.16
N GLU A 610 -6.80 34.70 7.41
CA GLU A 610 -7.12 35.41 6.14
C GLU A 610 -7.85 34.49 5.15
N ASP A 611 -7.71 33.18 5.33
CA ASP A 611 -8.25 32.14 4.47
C ASP A 611 -9.70 31.72 4.75
N GLY A 612 -10.41 32.42 5.65
CA GLY A 612 -11.85 32.17 5.89
C GLY A 612 -12.16 30.87 6.64
N TRP A 613 -11.20 30.27 7.33
CA TRP A 613 -11.40 29.11 8.21
C TRP A 613 -11.26 29.49 9.69
N TYR A 614 -12.01 28.80 10.55
CA TYR A 614 -11.69 28.69 11.96
C TYR A 614 -10.79 27.47 12.16
N VAL A 615 -9.61 27.69 12.76
CA VAL A 615 -8.64 26.65 13.10
C VAL A 615 -8.43 26.72 14.62
N PRO A 616 -8.60 25.61 15.37
CA PRO A 616 -8.31 25.60 16.81
C PRO A 616 -6.80 25.72 17.03
N GLY A 617 -6.39 26.11 18.25
CA GLY A 617 -4.98 26.04 18.60
C GLY A 617 -4.52 24.58 18.63
N MET A 618 -3.40 24.26 17.96
CA MET A 618 -2.81 22.93 18.01
C MET A 618 -1.34 22.93 18.46
N PRO A 619 -1.04 23.33 19.72
CA PRO A 619 0.31 23.28 20.24
C PRO A 619 0.93 21.89 20.14
N MET A 620 2.23 21.85 19.87
CA MET A 620 3.03 20.64 19.75
C MET A 620 4.25 20.72 20.66
N SER A 621 4.75 19.58 21.12
CA SER A 621 5.95 19.48 21.93
C SER A 621 6.69 18.16 21.72
N GLY A 622 7.89 18.07 22.28
CA GLY A 622 8.80 16.95 22.10
C GLY A 622 10.02 17.32 21.27
N PRO A 623 10.99 16.40 21.15
CA PRO A 623 12.30 16.70 20.56
C PRO A 623 12.25 16.93 19.04
N HIS A 624 11.15 16.54 18.38
CA HIS A 624 10.98 16.66 16.94
C HIS A 624 9.92 17.72 16.62
N LYS A 625 10.24 18.65 15.73
CA LYS A 625 9.29 19.65 15.23
C LYS A 625 8.68 19.17 13.92
N LEU A 626 7.37 19.40 13.76
CA LEU A 626 6.69 19.09 12.50
C LEU A 626 7.22 19.93 11.34
N ALA A 627 7.55 21.19 11.58
CA ALA A 627 8.06 22.11 10.56
C ALA A 627 9.40 21.64 9.94
N ASP A 628 10.22 20.92 10.71
CA ASP A 628 11.53 20.44 10.27
C ASP A 628 11.40 19.22 9.33
N PHE A 629 10.21 18.61 9.23
CA PHE A 629 9.96 17.46 8.37
C PHE A 629 10.02 17.84 6.88
N SER A 630 10.95 17.20 6.16
CA SER A 630 11.15 17.39 4.73
C SER A 630 10.83 16.09 3.98
N LEU A 631 9.99 16.18 2.95
CA LEU A 631 9.82 15.11 1.96
C LEU A 631 10.66 15.46 0.72
N LEU A 632 11.66 14.64 0.40
CA LEU A 632 12.37 14.68 -0.87
C LEU A 632 11.43 14.11 -1.95
N GLY A 633 11.01 14.92 -2.93
CA GLY A 633 10.22 14.41 -4.08
C GLY A 633 9.23 15.36 -4.73
N ALA A 634 8.92 16.54 -4.15
CA ALA A 634 8.15 17.55 -4.87
C ALA A 634 9.04 18.22 -5.91
N ALA A 635 8.98 17.74 -7.16
CA ALA A 635 9.67 18.36 -8.28
C ALA A 635 9.11 19.78 -8.52
N GLY A 636 9.86 20.80 -8.09
CA GLY A 636 9.73 22.17 -8.54
C GLY A 636 9.66 23.19 -7.41
N HIS A 637 10.61 24.13 -7.38
CA HIS A 637 10.53 25.50 -6.84
C HIS A 637 9.44 25.83 -5.80
N GLU A 638 9.38 25.11 -4.67
CA GLU A 638 8.67 25.57 -3.48
C GLU A 638 9.71 25.82 -2.37
N THR A 639 9.75 27.05 -1.85
CA THR A 639 10.66 27.48 -0.79
C THR A 639 10.27 26.93 0.60
N GLU A 640 9.17 26.18 0.71
CA GLU A 640 8.59 25.72 1.98
C GLU A 640 8.47 24.18 2.00
N THR A 641 8.89 23.53 3.08
CA THR A 641 8.86 22.06 3.23
C THR A 641 7.43 21.55 3.49
N PHE A 642 7.17 20.26 3.20
CA PHE A 642 5.88 19.63 3.53
C PHE A 642 5.51 19.81 5.01
N GLY A 643 6.47 19.62 5.91
CA GLY A 643 6.30 19.82 7.35
C GLY A 643 5.97 21.26 7.72
N ALA A 644 6.66 22.24 7.14
CA ALA A 644 6.39 23.66 7.37
C ALA A 644 4.97 24.05 6.93
N ARG A 645 4.58 23.66 5.72
CA ARG A 645 3.21 23.90 5.19
C ARG A 645 2.15 23.22 6.06
N LEU A 646 2.40 21.99 6.50
CA LEU A 646 1.46 21.27 7.37
C LEU A 646 1.36 21.91 8.76
N SER A 647 2.49 22.29 9.35
CA SER A 647 2.53 23.00 10.62
C SER A 647 1.76 24.32 10.55
N ALA A 648 1.92 25.09 9.47
CA ALA A 648 1.18 26.33 9.26
C ALA A 648 -0.33 26.10 9.16
N VAL A 649 -0.77 25.07 8.42
CA VAL A 649 -2.21 24.75 8.27
C VAL A 649 -2.85 24.29 9.57
N LEU A 650 -2.13 23.52 10.39
CA LEU A 650 -2.63 23.06 11.69
C LEU A 650 -2.57 24.16 12.76
N GLY A 651 -1.98 25.32 12.48
CA GLY A 651 -1.72 26.35 13.50
C GLY A 651 -0.72 25.86 14.55
N GLY A 652 0.23 25.01 14.13
CA GLY A 652 1.18 24.30 14.98
C GLY A 652 2.24 25.23 15.56
N ASP A 653 2.09 25.53 16.84
CA ASP A 653 3.10 26.21 17.67
C ASP A 653 3.90 25.14 18.43
N HIS A 654 5.23 25.10 18.25
CA HIS A 654 6.09 24.16 18.98
C HIS A 654 6.52 24.80 20.30
N ILE A 655 5.91 24.37 21.39
CA ILE A 655 5.95 25.10 22.68
C ILE A 655 7.02 24.59 23.65
N SER A 656 7.56 23.38 23.42
CA SER A 656 8.54 22.77 24.32
C SER A 656 9.27 21.59 23.66
N PRO A 657 10.56 21.36 23.95
CA PRO A 657 11.26 20.14 23.54
C PRO A 657 10.82 18.89 24.32
N ASP A 658 10.03 19.03 25.39
CA ASP A 658 9.66 17.92 26.27
C ASP A 658 8.32 17.28 25.86
N VAL A 659 8.32 15.95 25.72
CA VAL A 659 7.09 15.18 25.54
C VAL A 659 6.22 15.27 26.79
N GLY A 660 4.94 15.61 26.60
CA GLY A 660 3.94 15.80 27.65
C GLY A 660 3.58 17.27 27.88
N ALA A 661 4.32 18.25 27.36
CA ALA A 661 4.05 19.66 27.59
C ALA A 661 2.77 20.15 26.88
N ALA A 662 2.54 19.76 25.62
CA ALA A 662 1.33 20.09 24.87
C ALA A 662 0.10 19.40 25.48
N SER A 663 0.23 18.10 25.80
CA SER A 663 -0.78 17.35 26.56
C SER A 663 -1.10 18.02 27.91
N GLY A 664 -0.07 18.43 28.68
CA GLY A 664 -0.22 19.10 29.96
C GLY A 664 -0.93 20.46 29.86
N LEU A 665 -0.55 21.29 28.88
CA LEU A 665 -1.24 22.55 28.58
C LEU A 665 -2.73 22.31 28.30
N LYS A 666 -3.05 21.29 27.52
CA LYS A 666 -4.42 20.91 27.22
C LYS A 666 -5.21 20.50 28.45
N MET A 667 -4.60 19.71 29.34
CA MET A 667 -5.22 19.27 30.60
C MET A 667 -5.52 20.46 31.52
N CYS A 668 -4.56 21.38 31.67
CA CYS A 668 -4.74 22.62 32.43
C CYS A 668 -5.82 23.53 31.82
N PHE A 669 -5.88 23.68 30.50
CA PHE A 669 -6.95 24.44 29.85
C PHE A 669 -8.31 23.77 30.01
N ALA A 670 -8.36 22.44 29.89
CA ALA A 670 -9.59 21.67 30.01
C ALA A 670 -10.13 21.69 31.44
N SER A 671 -9.27 21.75 32.47
CA SER A 671 -9.70 21.87 33.86
C SER A 671 -10.46 23.18 34.14
N MET A 672 -10.03 24.27 33.53
CA MET A 672 -10.71 25.59 33.64
C MET A 672 -12.04 25.67 32.88
N THR A 673 -12.29 24.77 31.92
CA THR A 673 -13.51 24.79 31.11
C THR A 673 -14.49 23.70 31.53
N LYS A 674 -14.07 22.44 31.48
CA LYS A 674 -14.87 21.29 31.88
C LYS A 674 -14.97 21.17 33.39
N GLY A 675 -13.94 21.51 34.16
CA GLY A 675 -14.06 21.57 35.61
C GLY A 675 -15.12 22.60 36.04
N PHE A 676 -15.10 23.80 35.43
CA PHE A 676 -16.11 24.83 35.69
C PHE A 676 -17.53 24.38 35.30
N THR A 677 -17.69 23.73 34.14
CA THR A 677 -19.00 23.22 33.71
C THR A 677 -19.56 22.17 34.69
N ALA A 678 -18.71 21.33 35.29
CA ALA A 678 -19.13 20.37 36.32
C ALA A 678 -19.61 21.08 37.59
N ILE A 679 -18.86 22.08 38.07
CA ILE A 679 -19.24 22.92 39.22
C ILE A 679 -20.58 23.59 38.96
N ALA A 680 -20.74 24.23 37.80
CA ALA A 680 -21.98 24.89 37.41
C ALA A 680 -23.15 23.90 37.34
N THR A 681 -22.96 22.74 36.72
CA THR A 681 -24.01 21.70 36.62
C THR A 681 -24.48 21.26 38.01
N GLN A 682 -23.55 21.00 38.94
CA GLN A 682 -23.88 20.62 40.30
C GLN A 682 -24.58 21.73 41.07
N ALA A 683 -24.06 22.97 41.01
CA ALA A 683 -24.64 24.12 41.69
C ALA A 683 -26.06 24.44 41.21
N PHE A 684 -26.27 24.50 39.89
CA PHE A 684 -27.57 24.82 39.30
C PHE A 684 -28.61 23.72 39.53
N THR A 685 -28.21 22.45 39.46
CA THR A 685 -29.10 21.33 39.79
C THR A 685 -29.51 21.37 41.26
N SER A 686 -28.58 21.72 42.15
CA SER A 686 -28.86 21.84 43.59
C SER A 686 -29.80 23.03 43.86
N ALA A 687 -29.54 24.19 43.25
CA ALA A 687 -30.40 25.37 43.34
C ALA A 687 -31.81 25.10 42.80
N HIS A 688 -31.93 24.37 41.69
CA HIS A 688 -33.21 23.94 41.15
C HIS A 688 -33.99 23.07 42.14
N ARG A 689 -33.34 22.07 42.74
CA ARG A 689 -33.95 21.18 43.73
C ARG A 689 -34.42 21.91 45.00
N MET A 690 -33.74 23.00 45.37
CA MET A 690 -34.11 23.87 46.49
C MET A 690 -35.12 24.98 46.12
N GLY A 691 -35.51 25.10 44.85
CA GLY A 691 -36.41 26.15 44.38
C GLY A 691 -35.80 27.56 44.31
N VAL A 692 -34.47 27.67 44.28
CA VAL A 692 -33.72 28.95 44.29
C VAL A 692 -32.90 29.20 43.03
N LEU A 693 -33.15 28.45 41.95
CA LEU A 693 -32.42 28.58 40.68
C LEU A 693 -32.49 30.00 40.11
N ASP A 694 -33.70 30.59 40.05
CA ASP A 694 -33.88 31.94 39.51
C ASP A 694 -33.16 33.00 40.35
N HIS A 695 -33.12 32.82 41.67
CA HIS A 695 -32.38 33.71 42.57
C HIS A 695 -30.87 33.60 42.33
N LEU A 696 -30.34 32.38 42.15
CA LEU A 696 -28.93 32.17 41.81
C LEU A 696 -28.59 32.83 40.46
N ARG A 697 -29.43 32.65 39.43
CA ARG A 697 -29.25 33.31 38.13
C ARG A 697 -29.29 34.84 38.26
N GLY A 698 -30.22 35.37 39.06
CA GLY A 698 -30.30 36.80 39.37
C GLY A 698 -29.00 37.34 40.00
N GLU A 699 -28.50 36.68 41.03
CA GLU A 699 -27.26 37.07 41.70
C GLU A 699 -26.03 37.01 40.78
N LEU A 700 -25.92 35.95 39.97
CA LEU A 700 -24.85 35.78 38.98
C LEU A 700 -24.93 36.82 37.85
N SER A 701 -26.13 37.19 37.40
CA SER A 701 -26.31 38.16 36.32
C SER A 701 -25.80 39.56 36.70
N VAL A 702 -25.94 39.94 37.97
CA VAL A 702 -25.50 41.24 38.49
C VAL A 702 -24.01 41.26 38.78
N ARG A 703 -23.49 40.19 39.42
CA ARG A 703 -22.11 40.20 39.95
C ARG A 703 -21.09 39.53 39.04
N LEU A 704 -21.48 38.48 38.33
CA LEU A 704 -20.58 37.63 37.53
C LEU A 704 -21.22 37.28 36.16
N PRO A 705 -21.65 38.27 35.35
CA PRO A 705 -22.42 38.01 34.12
C PRO A 705 -21.69 37.10 33.12
N GLY A 706 -20.36 37.21 33.01
CA GLY A 706 -19.57 36.31 32.16
C GLY A 706 -19.53 34.86 32.65
N HIS A 707 -19.56 34.63 33.97
CA HIS A 707 -19.63 33.28 34.54
C HIS A 707 -21.02 32.68 34.35
N LEU A 708 -22.07 33.49 34.45
CA LEU A 708 -23.43 33.06 34.13
C LEU A 708 -23.50 32.59 32.68
N ASP A 709 -23.06 33.41 31.73
CA ASP A 709 -23.06 33.05 30.30
C ASP A 709 -22.26 31.76 30.03
N LEU A 710 -21.08 31.61 30.62
CA LEU A 710 -20.27 30.40 30.49
C LEU A 710 -20.95 29.17 31.11
N ALA A 711 -21.57 29.33 32.28
CA ALA A 711 -22.29 28.27 32.97
C ALA A 711 -23.49 27.80 32.16
N GLU A 712 -24.35 28.71 31.71
CA GLU A 712 -25.56 28.36 30.97
C GLU A 712 -25.24 27.68 29.64
N LYS A 713 -24.28 28.23 28.88
CA LYS A 713 -23.79 27.59 27.64
C LYS A 713 -23.22 26.20 27.91
N GLY A 714 -22.45 26.05 28.98
CA GLY A 714 -21.82 24.79 29.34
C GLY A 714 -22.79 23.70 29.76
N ILE A 715 -23.70 24.05 30.67
CA ILE A 715 -24.74 23.14 31.16
C ILE A 715 -25.59 22.65 29.97
N VAL A 716 -25.95 23.52 29.04
CA VAL A 716 -26.79 23.17 27.89
C VAL A 716 -26.02 22.41 26.80
N SER A 717 -24.74 22.70 26.54
CA SER A 717 -24.00 22.04 25.45
C SER A 717 -23.42 20.67 25.82
N MET A 718 -23.23 20.42 27.12
CA MET A 718 -22.56 19.24 27.67
C MET A 718 -23.30 17.90 27.53
N PRO A 719 -24.64 17.78 27.69
CA PRO A 719 -25.25 16.48 27.91
C PRO A 719 -24.97 15.40 26.84
N PRO A 720 -24.98 15.70 25.52
CA PRO A 720 -24.67 14.71 24.48
C PRO A 720 -23.23 14.16 24.49
N LYS A 721 -22.32 14.82 25.23
CA LYS A 721 -20.89 14.50 25.32
C LYS A 721 -20.44 14.17 26.74
N ALA A 722 -21.36 14.16 27.71
CA ALA A 722 -21.09 13.88 29.12
C ALA A 722 -20.28 12.60 29.33
N TYR A 723 -20.68 11.52 28.64
CA TYR A 723 -20.04 10.21 28.75
C TYR A 723 -18.55 10.22 28.34
N ARG A 724 -18.16 11.07 27.38
CA ARG A 724 -16.75 11.21 26.96
C ARG A 724 -15.96 12.01 27.98
N TRP A 725 -16.60 13.01 28.59
CA TRP A 725 -15.96 13.89 29.56
C TRP A 725 -15.61 13.18 30.87
N VAL A 726 -16.21 12.03 31.20
CA VAL A 726 -15.82 11.22 32.36
C VAL A 726 -14.33 10.85 32.31
N ARG A 727 -13.90 10.15 31.25
CA ARG A 727 -12.49 9.76 31.08
C ARG A 727 -11.57 10.96 30.92
N GLU A 728 -12.02 12.02 30.22
CA GLU A 728 -11.23 13.24 30.10
C GLU A 728 -11.02 13.95 31.45
N MET A 729 -11.99 13.91 32.37
CA MET A 729 -11.82 14.43 33.73
C MET A 729 -10.87 13.57 34.57
N GLU A 730 -10.85 12.26 34.36
CA GLU A 730 -9.87 11.36 35.00
C GLU A 730 -8.44 11.64 34.52
N GLU A 731 -8.23 11.91 33.22
CA GLU A 731 -6.92 12.32 32.69
C GLU A 731 -6.49 13.71 33.22
N ILE A 732 -7.43 14.65 33.36
CA ILE A 732 -7.17 15.94 34.03
C ILE A 732 -6.75 15.72 35.49
N SER A 733 -7.47 14.83 36.20
CA SER A 733 -7.14 14.47 37.57
C SER A 733 -5.74 13.88 37.68
N LYS A 734 -5.41 12.93 36.80
CA LYS A 734 -4.11 12.27 36.73
C LYS A 734 -3.00 13.29 36.51
N THR A 735 -3.20 14.23 35.58
CA THR A 735 -2.25 15.31 35.29
C THR A 735 -1.98 16.19 36.50
N HIS A 736 -3.02 16.66 37.19
CA HIS A 736 -2.85 17.53 38.35
C HIS A 736 -2.19 16.79 39.54
N ALA A 737 -2.44 15.48 39.67
CA ALA A 737 -1.81 14.67 40.69
C ALA A 737 -0.32 14.42 40.42
N GLU A 738 0.03 14.02 39.20
CA GLU A 738 1.39 13.62 38.85
C GLU A 738 2.31 14.81 38.58
N GLU A 739 1.83 15.83 37.87
CA GLU A 739 2.65 16.97 37.44
C GLU A 739 2.48 18.20 38.35
N GLY A 740 1.31 18.35 38.98
CA GLY A 740 0.98 19.49 39.85
C GLY A 740 1.13 19.22 41.35
N GLY A 741 1.24 17.95 41.78
CA GLY A 741 1.32 17.57 43.19
C GLY A 741 0.01 17.72 43.98
N PHE A 742 -1.14 17.87 43.30
CA PHE A 742 -2.45 18.00 43.94
C PHE A 742 -3.11 16.65 44.24
N GLY A 743 -4.11 16.64 45.11
CA GLY A 743 -4.98 15.48 45.28
C GLY A 743 -5.87 15.22 44.05
N SER A 744 -6.31 13.97 43.87
CA SER A 744 -7.14 13.55 42.72
C SER A 744 -8.62 13.87 42.87
N GLU A 745 -9.07 14.22 44.07
CA GLU A 745 -10.46 14.21 44.49
C GLU A 745 -11.30 15.22 43.72
N LEU A 746 -10.74 16.39 43.40
CA LEU A 746 -11.47 17.48 42.74
C LEU A 746 -11.99 17.06 41.37
N PHE A 747 -11.12 16.53 40.52
CA PHE A 747 -11.46 16.20 39.14
C PHE A 747 -12.05 14.79 39.00
N VAL A 748 -11.76 13.87 39.93
CA VAL A 748 -12.56 12.64 40.11
C VAL A 748 -14.00 13.00 40.50
N GLY A 749 -14.20 13.96 41.40
CA GLY A 749 -15.53 14.47 41.75
C GLY A 749 -16.26 15.06 40.55
N ALA A 750 -15.56 15.87 39.75
CA ALA A 750 -16.11 16.41 38.50
C ALA A 750 -16.43 15.30 37.47
N ALA A 751 -15.63 14.24 37.37
CA ALA A 751 -15.95 13.06 36.56
C ALA A 751 -17.26 12.41 37.04
N GLY A 752 -17.48 12.35 38.36
CA GLY A 752 -18.72 11.88 38.97
C GLY A 752 -19.96 12.67 38.55
N VAL A 753 -19.84 14.01 38.40
CA VAL A 753 -20.93 14.86 37.89
C VAL A 753 -21.29 14.47 36.45
N TYR A 754 -20.30 14.28 35.58
CA TYR A 754 -20.55 13.87 34.20
C TYR A 754 -21.09 12.45 34.07
N LYS A 755 -20.64 11.55 34.95
CA LYS A 755 -21.19 10.19 35.04
C LYS A 755 -22.67 10.23 35.42
N ALA A 756 -23.05 11.04 36.40
CA ALA A 756 -24.45 11.24 36.77
C ALA A 756 -25.30 11.76 35.58
N VAL A 757 -24.77 12.71 34.80
CA VAL A 757 -25.48 13.20 33.60
C VAL A 757 -25.63 12.08 32.57
N ALA A 758 -24.57 11.32 32.32
CA ALA A 758 -24.54 10.29 31.28
C ALA A 758 -25.34 9.02 31.62
N GLU A 759 -25.32 8.58 32.88
CA GLU A 759 -25.85 7.28 33.29
C GLU A 759 -27.13 7.41 34.14
N ASP A 760 -27.22 8.44 34.97
CA ASP A 760 -28.30 8.56 35.95
C ASP A 760 -29.45 9.46 35.46
N SER A 761 -29.39 10.04 34.26
CA SER A 761 -30.40 10.96 33.72
C SER A 761 -30.84 10.59 32.29
N PRO A 762 -32.05 11.01 31.85
CA PRO A 762 -32.47 10.79 30.47
C PRO A 762 -31.59 11.53 29.44
N LEU A 763 -30.79 12.51 29.89
CA LEU A 763 -29.94 13.32 29.02
C LEU A 763 -28.79 12.53 28.40
N GLY A 764 -28.35 11.42 29.00
CA GLY A 764 -27.27 10.59 28.47
C GLY A 764 -27.58 9.94 27.12
N THR A 765 -28.86 9.87 26.73
CA THR A 765 -29.31 9.33 25.44
C THR A 765 -29.36 10.38 24.32
N GLU A 766 -29.18 11.65 24.66
CA GLU A 766 -29.29 12.75 23.71
C GLU A 766 -28.12 12.77 22.71
N LYS A 767 -28.41 13.05 21.45
CA LYS A 767 -27.43 13.14 20.36
C LYS A 767 -27.32 14.56 19.84
N ILE A 768 -26.12 14.97 19.44
CA ILE A 768 -25.88 16.28 18.81
C ILE A 768 -26.82 16.42 17.60
N GLY A 769 -27.52 17.55 17.51
CA GLY A 769 -28.45 17.86 16.42
C GLY A 769 -29.82 17.17 16.47
N LYS A 770 -30.07 16.24 17.41
CA LYS A 770 -31.35 15.52 17.55
C LYS A 770 -31.92 15.59 18.98
N ARG A 771 -31.61 16.67 19.70
CA ARG A 771 -31.90 16.77 21.14
C ARG A 771 -33.38 17.00 21.43
N LYS A 772 -33.93 16.27 22.40
CA LYS A 772 -35.31 16.46 22.88
C LYS A 772 -35.38 17.08 24.27
N ARG A 773 -34.44 16.76 25.15
CA ARG A 773 -34.25 17.32 26.49
C ARG A 773 -32.88 17.99 26.63
N GLY A 774 -32.70 18.72 27.72
CA GLY A 774 -31.46 19.43 28.06
C GLY A 774 -31.14 20.59 27.13
N THR A 775 -32.17 21.25 26.59
CA THR A 775 -32.02 22.41 25.69
C THR A 775 -31.99 23.75 26.43
N THR A 776 -32.44 23.76 27.69
CA THR A 776 -32.31 24.88 28.62
C THR A 776 -31.68 24.40 29.93
N VAL A 777 -31.21 25.34 30.74
CA VAL A 777 -30.59 25.06 32.03
C VAL A 777 -31.58 24.43 33.00
N GLU A 778 -32.81 24.94 33.01
CA GLU A 778 -33.93 24.42 33.82
C GLU A 778 -34.22 22.97 33.45
N ASP A 779 -34.24 22.67 32.15
CA ASP A 779 -34.55 21.32 31.68
C ASP A 779 -33.41 20.33 32.00
N VAL A 780 -32.14 20.77 31.91
CA VAL A 780 -31.00 19.95 32.35
C VAL A 780 -31.10 19.66 33.85
N ALA A 781 -31.34 20.68 34.68
CA ALA A 781 -31.43 20.54 36.13
C ALA A 781 -32.63 19.67 36.56
N ALA A 782 -33.78 19.82 35.89
CA ALA A 782 -34.97 19.00 36.12
C ALA A 782 -34.70 17.53 35.75
N ALA A 783 -34.14 17.27 34.57
CA ALA A 783 -33.84 15.92 34.11
C ALA A 783 -32.85 15.17 35.02
N LEU A 784 -31.84 15.88 35.55
CA LEU A 784 -30.91 15.32 36.55
C LEU A 784 -31.62 14.99 37.86
N THR A 785 -32.50 15.89 38.33
CA THR A 785 -33.27 15.68 39.56
C THR A 785 -34.22 14.48 39.43
N GLU A 786 -34.94 14.37 38.32
CA GLU A 786 -35.76 13.19 37.97
C GLU A 786 -34.92 11.90 38.01
N GLY A 787 -33.71 11.96 37.46
CA GLY A 787 -32.74 10.87 37.45
C GLY A 787 -32.35 10.38 38.84
N PHE A 788 -31.95 11.31 39.72
CA PHE A 788 -31.58 11.01 41.10
C PHE A 788 -32.74 10.43 41.92
N GLU A 789 -33.96 10.92 41.72
CA GLU A 789 -35.14 10.37 42.40
C GLU A 789 -35.46 8.95 41.95
N ARG A 790 -35.34 8.65 40.65
CA ARG A 790 -35.49 7.29 40.12
C ARG A 790 -34.43 6.34 40.68
N LYS A 791 -33.18 6.80 40.80
CA LYS A 791 -32.09 6.03 41.39
C LYS A 791 -32.36 5.74 42.86
N LYS A 792 -32.76 6.75 43.65
CA LYS A 792 -33.12 6.58 45.06
C LYS A 792 -34.24 5.54 45.24
N LYS A 793 -35.33 5.64 44.47
CA LYS A 793 -36.45 4.67 44.46
C LYS A 793 -36.08 3.23 44.03
N LYS A 794 -34.92 3.02 43.41
CA LYS A 794 -34.40 1.67 43.07
C LYS A 794 -33.49 1.10 44.13
N THR A 795 -32.95 1.95 45.01
CA THR A 795 -32.01 1.56 46.07
C THR A 795 -32.70 1.43 47.42
N ASP A 796 -33.80 2.16 47.61
CA ASP A 796 -34.82 1.95 48.66
C ASP A 796 -35.75 0.79 48.26
#